data_AF-A0A7W9PA26-F1
#
_entry.id   AF-A0A7W9PA26-F1
#
_cell.length_a   1.000
_cell.length_b   1.000
_cell.length_c   1.000
_cell.angle_alpha   90.00
_cell.angle_beta   90.00
_cell.angle_gamma   90.00
#
_symmetry.space_group_name_H-M   'P 1'
#
loop_
_entity.id
_entity.type
_entity.pdbx_description
1 polymer ?
#
loop_
_entity_poly.entity_id
_entity_poly.type
_entity_poly.pdbx_seq_one_letter_code
_entity_poly.pdbx_strand_id
1 'polypeptide(L)'
;MRRKDRPSASPVYDFDRVKAGRDVSISHTEHHHYDVHAASGGALPSGESSYVAHIRGLKAPIGGLRERGEELNDLTEFCHGDHPYMWIRAEPWAGKSALLVSFLLEHESDLTVIGFFVSDPVADQNDHRAFTEAVLDQLAVLFPDQRARIADARIYRDGLRNELLTLAARREAEAGRRLVLVVDGLDEDAGESPIVTHLPSRPDPNLRVIVSSRHCPTLPIPHGHPLGGIRHYPLSPSPFAADIKRAATAELNALLNGPDEHRYLLALITAANGLTATELAELSGMAPYEIDGLLQAATGRSFRTYETAMSSRPGEAADPVYVLAHETLQHTAEKQLGTRYLTPGLSRLHSWADHYRNLCWPPETPDFLLRGYFSVLDRHRNLDRMIEAGLDRARHDRLRTHTGSDATVLCEIRTVQQHIRDQPDPDLISTARLARHRDYLDNRNDTLPPDLLTVIPLRLLTVLVRLGQQGHAESLFYFFRGPDRQADVLARIAAAVSRSDAERAALLVDRAEARAHTITDPYLQAVTLAGIAEAVAGHDPGHAEALVHSITDPNLQAHTLAGAMRAVAGSDPDRAAPLADQVEALAHTITDPYLQAVTLAGIAEAVAGHDPDRAEALVHGIADPDLQAHALARIAEAVVSSDPDRAARLADQVETLAHTITDPFALAITLARIMKAVACYDPDRAETLAHTLPDPELQAEVLTTIAGVVSRRKSPAPNPVGSPRGLVSRRASPTDPPELSKSSKHLLAHAWSISRWEIPIPALPTVDLFALHTLASDLINDQGHLMP
;
A
#
# COMPACT_ATOMS: atom_id res chain seq x y z
N MET A 1 -66.69 -51.80 -6.40
CA MET A 1 -67.79 -52.20 -5.50
C MET A 1 -67.17 -52.69 -4.19
N ARG A 2 -67.66 -52.13 -3.07
CA ARG A 2 -67.29 -52.32 -1.63
C ARG A 2 -66.57 -53.63 -1.25
N ARG A 3 -65.40 -53.56 -0.57
CA ARG A 3 -65.17 -53.54 0.91
C ARG A 3 -65.19 -54.97 1.50
N LYS A 4 -64.09 -55.48 2.07
CA LYS A 4 -63.84 -55.74 3.53
C LYS A 4 -62.78 -56.87 3.62
N ASP A 5 -61.86 -57.04 4.59
CA ASP A 5 -61.79 -56.64 6.00
C ASP A 5 -60.33 -56.52 6.54
N ARG A 6 -60.22 -55.72 7.61
CA ARG A 6 -59.14 -55.31 8.55
C ARG A 6 -58.36 -56.46 9.27
N PRO A 7 -57.49 -56.22 10.31
CA PRO A 7 -56.59 -55.10 10.70
C PRO A 7 -55.20 -55.56 11.25
N SER A 8 -54.23 -54.65 11.45
CA SER A 8 -53.42 -54.62 12.70
C SER A 8 -52.61 -53.33 12.88
N ALA A 9 -52.96 -52.61 13.96
CA ALA A 9 -52.17 -51.73 14.83
C ALA A 9 -51.15 -50.74 14.23
N SER A 10 -51.53 -49.46 14.25
CA SER A 10 -50.66 -48.40 14.78
C SER A 10 -50.95 -48.22 16.28
N PRO A 11 -49.97 -47.77 17.07
CA PRO A 11 -50.15 -46.46 17.67
C PRO A 11 -48.95 -45.54 17.38
N VAL A 12 -49.31 -44.34 16.91
CA VAL A 12 -48.73 -43.03 17.24
C VAL A 12 -47.42 -43.08 18.03
N TYR A 13 -46.32 -42.66 17.40
CA TYR A 13 -45.14 -42.17 18.12
C TYR A 13 -45.12 -40.64 18.08
N ASP A 14 -45.05 -40.13 19.30
CA ASP A 14 -44.95 -38.77 19.77
C ASP A 14 -43.61 -38.13 19.33
N PHE A 15 -43.66 -37.07 18.51
CA PHE A 15 -42.50 -36.26 18.14
C PHE A 15 -42.52 -34.94 18.91
N ASP A 16 -42.26 -35.02 20.22
CA ASP A 16 -41.91 -33.86 21.03
C ASP A 16 -40.74 -34.21 21.95
N ARG A 17 -39.52 -34.09 21.40
CA ARG A 17 -38.27 -33.74 22.11
C ARG A 17 -37.06 -33.78 21.17
N VAL A 18 -36.88 -32.71 20.40
CA VAL A 18 -35.53 -32.18 20.11
C VAL A 18 -35.59 -30.69 20.41
N LYS A 19 -34.91 -30.28 21.48
CA LYS A 19 -34.80 -28.87 21.86
C LYS A 19 -34.06 -28.12 20.78
N ALA A 20 -34.74 -27.15 20.18
CA ALA A 20 -34.18 -26.10 19.36
C ALA A 20 -33.17 -25.24 20.15
N GLY A 21 -31.99 -25.01 19.54
CA GLY A 21 -31.23 -23.78 19.71
C GLY A 21 -31.57 -22.86 18.52
N ARG A 22 -31.91 -21.61 18.80
CA ARG A 22 -32.43 -20.55 17.91
C ARG A 22 -31.37 -20.18 16.83
N ASP A 23 -31.69 -19.81 15.59
CA ASP A 23 -32.41 -18.60 15.16
C ASP A 23 -33.03 -18.77 13.75
N VAL A 24 -34.34 -18.97 13.67
CA VAL A 24 -35.17 -18.64 12.48
C VAL A 24 -36.54 -18.23 13.01
N SER A 25 -36.93 -16.96 12.84
CA SER A 25 -38.28 -16.51 13.16
C SER A 25 -39.12 -16.48 11.89
N ILE A 26 -40.07 -17.40 11.78
CA ILE A 26 -41.13 -17.35 10.76
C ILE A 26 -42.33 -16.68 11.43
N SER A 27 -42.75 -15.50 10.98
CA SER A 27 -44.00 -14.88 11.40
C SER A 27 -45.05 -14.98 10.29
N HIS A 28 -46.24 -15.42 10.67
CA HIS A 28 -47.39 -15.59 9.79
C HIS A 28 -48.26 -14.34 9.88
N THR A 29 -48.51 -13.65 8.77
CA THR A 29 -49.57 -12.62 8.70
C THR A 29 -50.77 -13.18 7.93
N GLU A 30 -51.97 -12.69 8.25
CA GLU A 30 -53.29 -13.25 7.90
C GLU A 30 -53.62 -13.37 6.39
N HIS A 31 -52.65 -13.17 5.49
CA HIS A 31 -52.85 -13.19 4.03
C HIS A 31 -52.00 -14.24 3.28
N HIS A 32 -51.58 -15.34 3.93
CA HIS A 32 -50.87 -16.46 3.30
C HIS A 32 -49.66 -16.05 2.42
N HIS A 33 -48.79 -15.19 2.95
CA HIS A 33 -47.42 -15.00 2.45
C HIS A 33 -46.43 -15.39 3.55
N TYR A 34 -45.42 -16.17 3.16
CA TYR A 34 -44.31 -16.54 4.02
C TYR A 34 -43.12 -15.63 3.69
N ASP A 35 -42.82 -14.66 4.55
CA ASP A 35 -41.57 -13.89 4.45
C ASP A 35 -40.49 -14.59 5.28
N VAL A 36 -39.42 -15.02 4.59
CA VAL A 36 -38.19 -15.53 5.21
C VAL A 36 -37.18 -14.39 5.21
N HIS A 37 -36.92 -13.80 6.38
CA HIS A 37 -35.81 -12.87 6.53
C HIS A 37 -34.49 -13.66 6.67
N ALA A 38 -33.72 -13.74 5.59
CA ALA A 38 -32.29 -14.03 5.67
C ALA A 38 -31.54 -12.70 5.88
N ALA A 39 -30.96 -12.52 7.07
CA ALA A 39 -30.08 -11.39 7.33
C ALA A 39 -28.81 -11.54 6.49
N SER A 40 -28.62 -10.61 5.57
CA SER A 40 -27.37 -10.32 4.88
C SER A 40 -26.29 -9.89 5.88
N GLY A 41 -25.19 -10.63 5.95
CA GLY A 41 -24.00 -10.30 6.74
C GLY A 41 -23.12 -11.54 6.91
N GLY A 42 -21.88 -11.48 6.41
CA GLY A 42 -20.95 -12.60 6.44
C GLY A 42 -20.68 -13.11 7.85
N ALA A 43 -21.13 -14.32 8.14
CA ALA A 43 -20.63 -15.22 9.17
C ALA A 43 -21.28 -16.59 8.93
N LEU A 44 -20.47 -17.64 8.71
CA LEU A 44 -21.00 -19.00 8.82
C LEU A 44 -21.48 -19.20 10.29
N PRO A 45 -22.65 -19.84 10.52
CA PRO A 45 -23.19 -20.06 11.88
C PRO A 45 -22.45 -21.14 12.69
N SER A 46 -21.43 -21.79 12.11
CA SER A 46 -20.61 -22.80 12.77
C SER A 46 -19.46 -22.12 13.50
N GLY A 47 -19.25 -22.42 14.79
CA GLY A 47 -18.10 -21.93 15.57
C GLY A 47 -16.73 -22.45 15.13
N GLU A 48 -16.52 -22.66 13.83
CA GLU A 48 -15.25 -23.07 13.21
C GLU A 48 -14.62 -21.89 12.45
N SER A 49 -13.29 -21.79 12.48
CA SER A 49 -12.53 -20.80 11.73
C SER A 49 -12.59 -21.10 10.23
N SER A 50 -12.83 -20.07 9.43
CA SER A 50 -12.85 -20.17 7.97
C SER A 50 -11.49 -20.64 7.42
N TYR A 51 -10.43 -20.16 8.05
CA TYR A 51 -9.06 -20.55 7.75
C TYR A 51 -8.77 -22.03 8.08
N VAL A 52 -9.19 -22.52 9.26
CA VAL A 52 -8.96 -23.94 9.63
C VAL A 52 -9.74 -24.89 8.73
N ALA A 53 -10.97 -24.54 8.36
CA ALA A 53 -11.75 -25.30 7.38
C ALA A 53 -11.04 -25.36 6.02
N HIS A 54 -10.43 -24.25 5.58
CA HIS A 54 -9.63 -24.18 4.36
C HIS A 54 -8.40 -25.10 4.43
N ILE A 55 -7.60 -25.00 5.51
CA ILE A 55 -6.39 -25.81 5.69
C ILE A 55 -6.71 -27.31 5.78
N ARG A 56 -7.82 -27.69 6.43
CA ARG A 56 -8.27 -29.09 6.51
C ARG A 56 -8.53 -29.67 5.12
N GLY A 57 -9.17 -28.91 4.23
CA GLY A 57 -9.41 -29.34 2.85
C GLY A 57 -8.13 -29.36 2.00
N LEU A 58 -7.23 -28.40 2.24
CA LEU A 58 -6.05 -28.20 1.41
C LEU A 58 -4.88 -29.12 1.78
N LYS A 59 -4.41 -29.10 3.04
CA LYS A 59 -3.11 -29.65 3.44
C LYS A 59 -3.18 -30.93 4.28
N ALA A 60 -4.37 -31.40 4.69
CA ALA A 60 -4.49 -32.63 5.46
C ALA A 60 -4.06 -33.86 4.61
N PRO A 61 -3.20 -34.76 5.13
CA PRO A 61 -2.75 -35.92 4.37
C PRO A 61 -3.90 -36.88 4.09
N ILE A 62 -4.14 -37.18 2.80
CA ILE A 62 -5.16 -38.13 2.35
C ILE A 62 -4.80 -39.52 2.91
N GLY A 63 -5.64 -40.04 3.82
CA GLY A 63 -5.42 -41.31 4.50
C GLY A 63 -4.63 -41.23 5.81
N GLY A 64 -4.47 -40.03 6.38
CA GLY A 64 -3.92 -39.77 7.70
C GLY A 64 -2.39 -39.71 7.76
N LEU A 65 -1.85 -39.17 8.86
CA LEU A 65 -0.43 -39.20 9.15
C LEU A 65 0.00 -40.62 9.53
N ARG A 66 1.10 -41.11 8.97
CA ARG A 66 1.62 -42.47 9.21
C ARG A 66 3.04 -42.44 9.72
N GLU A 67 3.35 -43.34 10.66
CA GLU A 67 4.71 -43.57 11.17
C GLU A 67 5.39 -42.30 11.73
N ARG A 68 4.61 -41.42 12.37
CA ARG A 68 5.09 -40.16 12.97
C ARG A 68 4.59 -39.92 14.40
N GLY A 69 4.26 -41.00 15.11
CA GLY A 69 3.73 -40.92 16.47
C GLY A 69 4.78 -40.39 17.46
N GLU A 70 6.06 -40.72 17.27
CA GLU A 70 7.14 -40.20 18.10
C GLU A 70 7.27 -38.69 17.95
N GLU A 71 7.27 -38.17 16.72
CA GLU A 71 7.40 -36.73 16.49
C GLU A 71 6.16 -35.95 16.95
N LEU A 72 4.94 -36.50 16.82
CA LEU A 72 3.75 -35.90 17.42
C LEU A 72 3.87 -35.81 18.94
N ASN A 73 4.36 -36.88 19.60
CA ASN A 73 4.61 -36.86 21.03
C ASN A 73 5.67 -35.83 21.43
N ASP A 74 6.74 -35.68 20.64
CA ASP A 74 7.77 -34.66 20.87
C ASP A 74 7.20 -33.24 20.76
N LEU A 75 6.26 -32.99 19.83
CA LEU A 75 5.56 -31.72 19.74
C LEU A 75 4.69 -31.46 20.98
N THR A 76 3.95 -32.47 21.44
CA THR A 76 3.13 -32.38 22.66
C THR A 76 4.01 -32.15 23.89
N GLU A 77 5.10 -32.89 24.05
CA GLU A 77 6.06 -32.73 25.14
C GLU A 77 6.67 -31.31 25.15
N PHE A 78 7.05 -30.80 23.97
CA PHE A 78 7.50 -29.43 23.83
C PHE A 78 6.44 -28.42 24.28
N CYS A 79 5.17 -28.65 23.92
CA CYS A 79 4.08 -27.77 24.35
C CYS A 79 3.96 -27.72 25.88
N HIS A 80 4.16 -28.85 26.57
CA HIS A 80 4.14 -28.88 28.04
C HIS A 80 5.40 -28.31 28.70
N GLY A 81 6.54 -28.28 28.00
CA GLY A 81 7.79 -27.72 28.50
C GLY A 81 7.80 -26.20 28.66
N ASP A 82 8.94 -25.65 29.10
CA ASP A 82 9.12 -24.23 29.41
C ASP A 82 9.70 -23.39 28.25
N HIS A 83 10.16 -24.04 27.18
CA HIS A 83 10.78 -23.34 26.05
C HIS A 83 9.71 -22.68 25.16
N PRO A 84 9.84 -21.39 24.82
CA PRO A 84 8.80 -20.66 24.10
C PRO A 84 8.71 -21.00 22.61
N TYR A 85 9.80 -21.51 22.02
CA TYR A 85 9.92 -21.74 20.59
C TYR A 85 10.52 -23.11 20.29
N MET A 86 9.96 -23.78 19.29
CA MET A 86 10.55 -24.93 18.62
C MET A 86 10.69 -24.62 17.14
N TRP A 87 11.85 -24.92 16.57
CA TRP A 87 12.11 -24.74 15.14
C TRP A 87 12.42 -26.07 14.48
N ILE A 88 11.47 -26.56 13.68
CA ILE A 88 11.60 -27.77 12.87
C ILE A 88 12.31 -27.42 11.56
N ARG A 89 13.46 -28.06 11.29
CA ARG A 89 14.17 -27.93 10.01
C ARG A 89 14.27 -29.29 9.33
N ALA A 90 13.91 -29.31 8.06
CA ALA A 90 13.94 -30.53 7.27
C ALA A 90 14.04 -30.24 5.77
N GLU A 91 14.53 -31.23 5.02
CA GLU A 91 14.52 -31.22 3.56
C GLU A 91 13.09 -31.16 2.98
N PRO A 92 12.92 -30.76 1.70
CA PRO A 92 11.67 -30.95 0.97
C PRO A 92 11.23 -32.42 1.03
N TRP A 93 9.92 -32.68 1.10
CA TRP A 93 9.33 -34.02 1.29
C TRP A 93 9.64 -34.72 2.62
N ALA A 94 10.19 -34.05 3.64
CA ALA A 94 10.30 -34.68 4.97
C ALA A 94 8.94 -34.88 5.67
N GLY A 95 7.88 -34.24 5.17
CA GLY A 95 6.52 -34.32 5.75
C GLY A 95 6.24 -33.28 6.84
N LYS A 96 6.99 -32.16 6.87
CA LYS A 96 6.81 -31.06 7.85
C LYS A 96 5.37 -30.55 7.89
N SER A 97 4.85 -30.11 6.75
CA SER A 97 3.48 -29.57 6.66
C SER A 97 2.43 -30.61 7.05
N ALA A 98 2.60 -31.87 6.64
CA ALA A 98 1.68 -32.95 7.02
C ALA A 98 1.68 -33.20 8.53
N LEU A 99 2.86 -33.23 9.17
CA LEU A 99 2.99 -33.37 10.62
C LEU A 99 2.29 -32.21 11.35
N LEU A 100 2.56 -30.97 10.92
CA LEU A 100 2.02 -29.76 11.56
C LEU A 100 0.52 -29.57 11.34
N VAL A 101 -0.01 -29.94 10.17
CA VAL A 101 -1.47 -29.94 9.93
C VAL A 101 -2.15 -31.01 10.75
N SER A 102 -1.58 -32.22 10.80
CA SER A 102 -2.12 -33.27 11.67
C SER A 102 -2.11 -32.85 13.13
N PHE A 103 -1.04 -32.21 13.61
CA PHE A 103 -1.00 -31.67 14.96
C PHE A 103 -2.04 -30.55 15.19
N LEU A 104 -2.25 -29.65 14.22
CA LEU A 104 -3.30 -28.63 14.29
C LEU A 104 -4.70 -29.26 14.41
N LEU A 105 -4.98 -30.30 13.62
CA LEU A 105 -6.31 -30.91 13.54
C LEU A 105 -6.58 -31.96 14.64
N GLU A 106 -5.54 -32.64 15.09
CA GLU A 106 -5.57 -33.79 16.00
C GLU A 106 -4.61 -33.53 17.18
N HIS A 107 -5.00 -32.62 18.08
CA HIS A 107 -4.26 -32.29 19.30
C HIS A 107 -4.99 -32.75 20.56
N GLU A 108 -4.24 -32.84 21.66
CA GLU A 108 -4.80 -33.14 22.99
C GLU A 108 -5.69 -31.99 23.50
N SER A 109 -6.72 -32.33 24.28
CA SER A 109 -7.76 -31.37 24.70
C SER A 109 -7.27 -30.27 25.65
N ASP A 110 -6.08 -30.45 26.24
CA ASP A 110 -5.40 -29.47 27.07
C ASP A 110 -4.53 -28.50 26.27
N LEU A 111 -4.44 -28.68 24.94
CA LEU A 111 -3.83 -27.74 24.01
C LEU A 111 -4.92 -27.00 23.22
N THR A 112 -4.64 -25.76 22.86
CA THR A 112 -5.40 -25.00 21.86
C THR A 112 -4.43 -24.59 20.78
N VAL A 113 -4.52 -25.23 19.62
CA VAL A 113 -3.59 -25.03 18.51
C VAL A 113 -4.22 -24.12 17.47
N ILE A 114 -3.52 -23.06 17.11
CA ILE A 114 -3.83 -22.18 15.97
C ILE A 114 -2.67 -22.23 14.98
N GLY A 115 -2.93 -22.02 13.70
CA GLY A 115 -1.92 -22.24 12.66
C GLY A 115 -1.91 -21.20 11.55
N PHE A 116 -0.75 -21.00 10.94
CA PHE A 116 -0.58 -20.34 9.65
C PHE A 116 0.37 -21.16 8.76
N PHE A 117 0.06 -21.26 7.48
CA PHE A 117 0.78 -22.11 6.53
C PHE A 117 1.16 -21.27 5.31
N VAL A 118 2.41 -20.84 5.24
CA VAL A 118 2.92 -19.90 4.24
C VAL A 118 2.74 -20.41 2.80
N SER A 119 2.89 -21.72 2.58
CA SER A 119 2.76 -22.36 1.25
C SER A 119 1.32 -22.52 0.77
N ASP A 120 0.46 -21.52 0.91
CA ASP A 120 -0.92 -21.58 0.40
C ASP A 120 -0.97 -21.07 -1.06
N PRO A 121 -1.19 -21.94 -2.08
CA PRO A 121 -1.22 -21.52 -3.47
C PRO A 121 -2.41 -20.62 -3.82
N VAL A 122 -3.46 -20.60 -2.98
CA VAL A 122 -4.75 -19.97 -3.29
C VAL A 122 -4.81 -18.52 -2.81
N ALA A 123 -4.04 -18.19 -1.79
CA ALA A 123 -4.15 -16.89 -1.13
C ALA A 123 -3.43 -15.77 -1.89
N ASP A 124 -2.41 -16.08 -2.73
CA ASP A 124 -1.48 -15.10 -3.32
C ASP A 124 -0.96 -14.07 -2.28
N GLN A 125 -1.00 -14.46 -1.00
CA GLN A 125 -0.70 -13.66 0.18
C GLN A 125 0.18 -14.51 1.09
N ASN A 126 1.44 -14.69 0.69
CA ASN A 126 2.46 -15.37 1.49
C ASN A 126 3.23 -14.34 2.32
N ASP A 127 2.54 -13.32 2.84
CA ASP A 127 3.11 -12.16 3.51
C ASP A 127 2.63 -12.01 4.96
N HIS A 128 3.20 -11.06 5.69
CA HIS A 128 2.83 -10.78 7.08
C HIS A 128 1.36 -10.36 7.27
N ARG A 129 0.70 -9.81 6.24
CA ARG A 129 -0.69 -9.36 6.33
C ARG A 129 -1.63 -10.56 6.32
N ALA A 130 -1.42 -11.52 5.42
CA ALA A 130 -2.16 -12.78 5.43
C ALA A 130 -1.94 -13.56 6.73
N PHE A 131 -0.70 -13.58 7.23
CA PHE A 131 -0.41 -14.14 8.56
C PHE A 131 -1.27 -13.49 9.65
N THR A 132 -1.37 -12.15 9.64
CA THR A 132 -2.20 -11.41 10.59
C THR A 132 -3.67 -11.73 10.46
N GLU A 133 -4.23 -11.71 9.25
CA GLU A 133 -5.65 -12.02 9.02
C GLU A 133 -6.01 -13.44 9.44
N ALA A 134 -5.21 -14.43 9.05
CA ALA A 134 -5.46 -15.84 9.38
C ALA A 134 -5.42 -16.10 10.88
N VAL A 135 -4.50 -15.46 11.60
CA VAL A 135 -4.43 -15.56 13.06
C VAL A 135 -5.62 -14.83 13.71
N LEU A 136 -6.00 -13.65 13.21
CA LEU A 136 -7.14 -12.91 13.74
C LEU A 136 -8.48 -13.64 13.51
N ASP A 137 -8.68 -14.33 12.39
CA ASP A 137 -9.86 -15.17 12.13
C ASP A 137 -9.99 -16.29 13.19
N GLN A 138 -8.88 -16.98 13.49
CA GLN A 138 -8.86 -18.02 14.51
C GLN A 138 -9.07 -17.45 15.93
N LEU A 139 -8.44 -16.31 16.25
CA LEU A 139 -8.64 -15.63 17.54
C LEU A 139 -10.07 -15.11 17.69
N ALA A 140 -10.75 -14.71 16.61
CA ALA A 140 -12.16 -14.31 16.63
C ALA A 140 -13.10 -15.47 16.99
N VAL A 141 -12.69 -16.72 16.73
CA VAL A 141 -13.41 -17.92 17.20
C VAL A 141 -13.19 -18.13 18.69
N LEU A 142 -11.97 -17.95 19.19
CA LEU A 142 -11.63 -18.05 20.61
C LEU A 142 -12.21 -16.90 21.46
N PHE A 143 -12.44 -15.73 20.85
CA PHE A 143 -13.01 -14.54 21.48
C PHE A 143 -14.25 -14.01 20.74
N PRO A 144 -15.42 -14.64 20.92
CA PRO A 144 -16.66 -14.15 20.32
C PRO A 144 -16.99 -12.69 20.69
N ASP A 145 -16.59 -12.26 21.88
CA ASP A 145 -16.76 -10.89 22.39
C ASP A 145 -15.85 -9.86 21.73
N GLN A 146 -14.70 -10.28 21.17
CA GLN A 146 -13.77 -9.39 20.47
C GLN A 146 -14.01 -9.35 18.95
N ARG A 147 -14.98 -10.10 18.41
CA ARG A 147 -15.27 -10.17 16.96
C ARG A 147 -15.52 -8.81 16.33
N ALA A 148 -16.30 -7.96 16.99
CA ALA A 148 -16.57 -6.60 16.51
C ALA A 148 -15.28 -5.76 16.45
N ARG A 149 -14.46 -5.80 17.52
CA ARG A 149 -13.17 -5.11 17.57
C ARG A 149 -12.21 -5.58 16.46
N ILE A 150 -12.19 -6.88 16.16
CA ILE A 150 -11.38 -7.45 15.07
C ILE A 150 -11.90 -7.01 13.70
N ALA A 151 -13.22 -6.95 13.51
CA ALA A 151 -13.82 -6.50 12.26
C ALA A 151 -13.61 -5.00 12.01
N ASP A 152 -13.66 -4.16 13.06
CA ASP A 152 -13.56 -2.70 12.95
C ASP A 152 -12.12 -2.20 12.86
N ALA A 153 -11.13 -2.97 13.32
CA ALA A 153 -9.74 -2.54 13.36
C ALA A 153 -9.11 -2.46 11.95
N ARG A 154 -9.01 -1.27 11.37
CA ARG A 154 -8.38 -1.05 10.05
C ARG A 154 -6.88 -0.72 10.10
N ILE A 155 -6.40 -0.19 11.22
CA ILE A 155 -5.02 0.28 11.41
C ILE A 155 -4.38 -0.52 12.57
N TYR A 156 -3.07 -0.75 12.54
CA TYR A 156 -2.29 -1.45 13.58
C TYR A 156 -2.70 -2.93 13.84
N ARG A 157 -3.16 -3.64 12.81
CA ARG A 157 -3.64 -5.04 12.94
C ARG A 157 -2.58 -6.01 13.47
N ASP A 158 -1.30 -5.81 13.14
CA ASP A 158 -0.20 -6.62 13.70
C ASP A 158 -0.06 -6.44 15.22
N GLY A 159 -0.27 -5.21 15.71
CA GLY A 159 -0.31 -4.90 17.13
C GLY A 159 -1.50 -5.57 17.82
N LEU A 160 -2.68 -5.48 17.21
CA LEU A 160 -3.90 -6.15 17.69
C LEU A 160 -3.71 -7.67 17.78
N ARG A 161 -3.14 -8.30 16.75
CA ARG A 161 -2.81 -9.73 16.73
C ARG A 161 -1.92 -10.11 17.92
N ASN A 162 -0.84 -9.36 18.17
CA ASN A 162 0.08 -9.64 19.28
C ASN A 162 -0.58 -9.46 20.66
N GLU A 163 -1.43 -8.43 20.82
CA GLU A 163 -2.23 -8.21 22.03
C GLU A 163 -3.18 -9.38 22.27
N LEU A 164 -3.94 -9.78 21.25
CA LEU A 164 -4.91 -10.87 21.36
C LEU A 164 -4.25 -12.24 21.54
N LEU A 165 -3.07 -12.50 20.96
CA LEU A 165 -2.29 -13.71 21.24
C LEU A 165 -1.89 -13.78 22.72
N THR A 166 -1.45 -12.65 23.30
CA THR A 166 -1.09 -12.57 24.72
C THR A 166 -2.30 -12.79 25.61
N LEU A 167 -3.44 -12.18 25.26
CA LEU A 167 -4.69 -12.36 25.98
C LEU A 167 -5.21 -13.80 25.89
N ALA A 168 -5.12 -14.43 24.71
CA ALA A 168 -5.51 -15.82 24.48
C ALA A 168 -4.67 -16.75 25.34
N ALA A 169 -3.34 -16.56 25.35
CA ALA A 169 -2.44 -17.39 26.16
C ALA A 169 -2.82 -17.36 27.64
N ARG A 170 -3.13 -16.19 28.20
CA ARG A 170 -3.53 -16.04 29.61
C ARG A 170 -4.89 -16.69 29.91
N ARG A 171 -5.87 -16.49 29.03
CA ARG A 171 -7.21 -17.07 29.21
C ARG A 171 -7.18 -18.60 29.10
N GLU A 172 -6.40 -19.12 28.16
CA GLU A 172 -6.16 -20.56 28.06
C GLU A 172 -5.48 -21.09 29.33
N ALA A 173 -4.53 -20.34 29.90
CA ALA A 173 -3.89 -20.70 31.17
C ALA A 173 -4.90 -20.79 32.33
N GLU A 174 -5.83 -19.84 32.42
CA GLU A 174 -6.92 -19.87 33.41
C GLU A 174 -7.86 -21.07 33.22
N ALA A 175 -8.03 -21.52 31.97
CA ALA A 175 -8.79 -22.71 31.62
C ALA A 175 -8.00 -24.02 31.80
N GLY A 176 -6.75 -23.96 32.29
CA GLY A 176 -5.86 -25.12 32.44
C GLY A 176 -5.35 -25.69 31.12
N ARG A 177 -5.41 -24.90 30.04
CA ARG A 177 -4.98 -25.26 28.69
C ARG A 177 -3.78 -24.42 28.25
N ARG A 178 -3.11 -24.84 27.19
CA ARG A 178 -1.96 -24.14 26.61
C ARG A 178 -2.20 -23.70 25.18
N LEU A 179 -1.87 -22.45 24.88
CA LEU A 179 -2.00 -21.90 23.53
C LEU A 179 -0.74 -22.20 22.71
N VAL A 180 -0.92 -22.74 21.50
CA VAL A 180 0.15 -23.08 20.58
C VAL A 180 -0.09 -22.39 19.23
N LEU A 181 0.90 -21.63 18.76
CA LEU A 181 0.91 -21.04 17.42
C LEU A 181 1.85 -21.84 16.51
N VAL A 182 1.32 -22.40 15.43
CA VAL A 182 2.08 -23.13 14.42
C VAL A 182 2.27 -22.25 13.19
N VAL A 183 3.52 -22.09 12.72
CA VAL A 183 3.82 -21.38 11.47
C VAL A 183 4.69 -22.26 10.57
N ASP A 184 4.09 -22.79 9.51
CA ASP A 184 4.75 -23.69 8.55
C ASP A 184 5.26 -22.95 7.32
N GLY A 185 6.52 -23.18 6.95
CA GLY A 185 7.11 -22.66 5.70
C GLY A 185 7.64 -21.24 5.78
N LEU A 186 8.28 -20.83 6.88
CA LEU A 186 8.83 -19.48 7.04
C LEU A 186 9.82 -19.07 5.93
N ASP A 187 10.43 -20.03 5.24
CA ASP A 187 11.35 -19.79 4.12
C ASP A 187 10.65 -19.44 2.80
N GLU A 188 9.33 -19.61 2.73
CA GLU A 188 8.50 -19.36 1.55
C GLU A 188 7.79 -18.00 1.61
N ASP A 189 8.14 -17.18 2.60
CA ASP A 189 7.65 -15.83 2.81
C ASP A 189 8.13 -14.89 1.69
N ALA A 190 7.19 -14.16 1.11
CA ALA A 190 7.42 -13.24 0.00
C ALA A 190 7.21 -11.76 0.38
N GLY A 191 6.95 -11.45 1.66
CA GLY A 191 6.69 -10.09 2.11
C GLY A 191 7.93 -9.21 2.22
N GLU A 192 7.79 -7.89 1.95
CA GLU A 192 8.86 -6.90 2.22
C GLU A 192 9.27 -6.87 3.70
N SER A 193 8.31 -7.10 4.61
CA SER A 193 8.53 -7.30 6.04
C SER A 193 8.34 -8.80 6.36
N PRO A 194 9.43 -9.53 6.66
CA PRO A 194 9.36 -10.97 6.83
C PRO A 194 8.50 -11.39 8.03
N ILE A 195 7.66 -12.42 7.91
CA ILE A 195 6.80 -12.97 8.96
C ILE A 195 7.60 -13.27 10.23
N VAL A 196 8.87 -13.70 10.09
CA VAL A 196 9.75 -13.95 11.24
C VAL A 196 9.96 -12.72 12.13
N THR A 197 9.89 -11.50 11.58
CA THR A 197 9.99 -10.25 12.37
C THR A 197 8.72 -9.92 13.13
N HIS A 198 7.61 -10.55 12.76
CA HIS A 198 6.28 -10.37 13.37
C HIS A 198 5.98 -11.39 14.46
N LEU A 199 6.80 -12.43 14.59
CA LEU A 199 6.66 -13.42 15.65
C LEU A 199 6.99 -12.78 17.02
N PRO A 200 6.30 -13.20 18.11
CA PRO A 200 6.52 -12.62 19.42
C PRO A 200 7.96 -12.79 19.92
N SER A 201 8.72 -11.70 20.03
CA SER A 201 10.08 -11.74 20.60
C SER A 201 10.09 -12.04 22.10
N ARG A 202 8.97 -11.76 22.79
CA ARG A 202 8.73 -12.03 24.21
C ARG A 202 7.32 -12.62 24.39
N PRO A 203 7.12 -13.90 24.02
CA PRO A 203 5.82 -14.53 24.16
C PRO A 203 5.41 -14.65 25.63
N ASP A 204 4.11 -14.65 25.89
CA ASP A 204 3.56 -14.94 27.22
C ASP A 204 4.00 -16.34 27.69
N PRO A 205 4.25 -16.59 28.99
CA PRO A 205 4.69 -17.90 29.48
C PRO A 205 3.78 -19.07 29.11
N ASN A 206 2.49 -18.85 28.82
CA ASN A 206 1.56 -19.89 28.36
C ASN A 206 1.40 -19.97 26.83
N LEU A 207 2.18 -19.21 26.06
CA LEU A 207 2.24 -19.31 24.60
C LEU A 207 3.44 -20.14 24.16
N ARG A 208 3.21 -21.12 23.26
CA ARG A 208 4.27 -21.89 22.59
C ARG A 208 4.19 -21.61 21.09
N VAL A 209 5.34 -21.46 20.44
CA VAL A 209 5.40 -21.19 19.00
C VAL A 209 6.23 -22.28 18.31
N ILE A 210 5.62 -22.98 17.37
CA ILE A 210 6.28 -24.01 16.55
C ILE A 210 6.44 -23.45 15.15
N VAL A 211 7.68 -23.35 14.68
CA VAL A 211 7.98 -22.86 13.33
C VAL A 211 8.66 -23.93 12.49
N SER A 212 8.36 -23.93 11.20
CA SER A 212 8.94 -24.86 10.23
C SER A 212 9.65 -24.10 9.11
N SER A 213 10.82 -24.60 8.69
CA SER A 213 11.49 -24.11 7.48
C SER A 213 12.33 -25.19 6.79
N ARG A 214 12.75 -24.90 5.55
CA ARG A 214 13.81 -25.67 4.87
C ARG A 214 15.20 -25.35 5.43
N HIS A 215 16.20 -26.11 4.98
CA HIS A 215 17.60 -25.85 5.33
C HIS A 215 18.16 -24.59 4.66
N CYS A 216 17.62 -24.17 3.53
CA CYS A 216 18.04 -23.01 2.76
C CYS A 216 16.79 -22.42 2.08
N PRO A 217 16.60 -21.08 2.04
CA PRO A 217 17.50 -20.00 2.48
C PRO A 217 17.61 -19.79 4.01
N THR A 218 18.60 -18.99 4.43
CA THR A 218 18.72 -18.51 5.82
C THR A 218 17.67 -17.42 6.09
N LEU A 219 16.91 -17.55 7.17
CA LEU A 219 15.87 -16.59 7.53
C LEU A 219 16.46 -15.30 8.13
N PRO A 220 15.90 -14.11 7.81
CA PRO A 220 16.33 -12.82 8.36
C PRO A 220 15.83 -12.62 9.81
N ILE A 221 16.39 -13.37 10.75
CA ILE A 221 15.98 -13.35 12.16
C ILE A 221 16.49 -12.06 12.84
N PRO A 222 15.62 -11.26 13.49
CA PRO A 222 16.04 -10.07 14.22
C PRO A 222 17.06 -10.36 15.33
N HIS A 223 17.98 -9.41 15.57
CA HIS A 223 18.93 -9.51 16.67
C HIS A 223 18.22 -9.65 18.02
N GLY A 224 18.60 -10.66 18.81
CA GLY A 224 18.01 -10.92 20.13
C GLY A 224 16.69 -11.68 20.10
N HIS A 225 16.18 -12.07 18.93
CA HIS A 225 14.98 -12.92 18.83
C HIS A 225 15.27 -14.33 19.38
N PRO A 226 14.34 -14.96 20.15
CA PRO A 226 14.54 -16.29 20.72
C PRO A 226 14.96 -17.35 19.68
N LEU A 227 14.41 -17.30 18.46
CA LEU A 227 14.75 -18.20 17.36
C LEU A 227 16.24 -18.19 16.96
N GLY A 228 16.97 -17.10 17.20
CA GLY A 228 18.37 -16.98 16.78
C GLY A 228 19.35 -17.88 17.53
N GLY A 229 18.98 -18.36 18.72
CA GLY A 229 19.84 -19.20 19.58
C GLY A 229 19.34 -20.63 19.82
N ILE A 230 18.26 -21.04 19.16
CA ILE A 230 17.59 -22.32 19.44
C ILE A 230 18.23 -23.46 18.63
N ARG A 231 18.38 -24.62 19.29
CA ARG A 231 18.74 -25.86 18.62
C ARG A 231 17.56 -26.32 17.75
N HIS A 232 17.78 -26.43 16.45
CA HIS A 232 16.75 -26.92 15.53
C HIS A 232 16.38 -28.37 15.83
N TYR A 233 15.09 -28.68 15.74
CA TYR A 233 14.57 -30.03 15.76
C TYR A 233 14.71 -30.62 14.34
N PRO A 234 15.62 -31.59 14.12
CA PRO A 234 15.80 -32.18 12.80
C PRO A 234 14.68 -33.19 12.54
N LEU A 235 13.93 -32.99 11.45
CA LEU A 235 12.94 -33.98 11.04
C LEU A 235 13.56 -34.93 10.00
N SER A 236 13.77 -36.19 10.39
CA SER A 236 14.26 -37.23 9.48
C SER A 236 13.28 -37.43 8.30
N PRO A 237 13.74 -37.67 7.07
CA PRO A 237 12.84 -37.93 5.94
C PRO A 237 11.94 -39.14 6.18
N SER A 238 10.64 -39.00 5.93
CA SER A 238 9.70 -40.13 6.07
C SER A 238 9.89 -41.11 4.90
N PRO A 239 10.04 -42.43 5.16
CA PRO A 239 10.06 -43.45 4.12
C PRO A 239 8.80 -43.40 3.25
N PHE A 240 7.64 -43.19 3.87
CA PHE A 240 6.36 -43.04 3.19
C PHE A 240 6.32 -41.78 2.29
N ALA A 241 6.87 -40.65 2.76
CA ALA A 241 6.99 -39.47 1.92
C ALA A 241 7.98 -39.65 0.76
N ALA A 242 9.03 -40.44 0.92
CA ALA A 242 9.96 -40.80 -0.15
C ALA A 242 9.32 -41.71 -1.20
N ASP A 243 8.46 -42.66 -0.79
CA ASP A 243 7.64 -43.47 -1.69
C ASP A 243 6.64 -42.63 -2.46
N ILE A 244 5.94 -41.70 -1.79
CA ILE A 244 5.03 -40.74 -2.44
C ILE A 244 5.80 -39.89 -3.46
N LYS A 245 6.97 -39.36 -3.08
CA LYS A 245 7.82 -38.58 -4.00
C LYS A 245 8.22 -39.39 -5.23
N ARG A 246 8.65 -40.65 -5.06
CA ARG A 246 9.00 -41.54 -6.18
C ARG A 246 7.80 -41.80 -7.09
N ALA A 247 6.64 -42.10 -6.52
CA ALA A 247 5.41 -42.32 -7.28
C ALA A 247 4.97 -41.06 -8.04
N ALA A 248 4.95 -39.89 -7.36
CA ALA A 248 4.59 -38.61 -7.97
C ALA A 248 5.56 -38.22 -9.11
N THR A 249 6.85 -38.47 -8.92
CA THR A 249 7.85 -38.22 -9.98
C THR A 249 7.66 -39.16 -11.17
N ALA A 250 7.30 -40.42 -10.93
CA ALA A 250 7.03 -41.39 -11.99
C ALA A 250 5.75 -41.03 -12.78
N GLU A 251 4.70 -40.58 -12.10
CA GLU A 251 3.46 -40.08 -12.70
C GLU A 251 3.71 -38.82 -13.54
N LEU A 252 4.45 -37.84 -13.01
CA LEU A 252 4.87 -36.66 -13.77
C LEU A 252 5.67 -37.05 -15.02
N ASN A 253 6.60 -37.99 -14.89
CA ASN A 253 7.36 -38.50 -16.03
C ASN A 253 6.46 -39.25 -17.03
N ALA A 254 5.40 -39.92 -16.60
CA ALA A 254 4.44 -40.56 -17.49
C ALA A 254 3.68 -39.52 -18.32
N LEU A 255 3.29 -38.39 -17.72
CA LEU A 255 2.70 -37.26 -18.45
C LEU A 255 3.67 -36.62 -19.45
N LEU A 256 4.92 -36.41 -19.03
CA LEU A 256 5.97 -35.86 -19.90
C LEU A 256 6.26 -36.77 -21.11
N ASN A 257 6.24 -38.09 -20.90
CA ASN A 257 6.47 -39.09 -21.95
C ASN A 257 5.19 -39.45 -22.75
N GLY A 258 4.03 -38.88 -22.40
CA GLY A 258 2.76 -39.14 -23.06
C GLY A 258 2.60 -38.49 -24.44
N PRO A 259 1.38 -38.46 -25.00
CA PRO A 259 1.02 -37.66 -26.16
C PRO A 259 1.28 -36.15 -25.97
N ASP A 260 1.32 -35.40 -27.07
CA ASP A 260 1.53 -33.94 -27.02
C ASP A 260 0.45 -33.22 -26.21
N GLU A 261 -0.79 -33.73 -26.22
CA GLU A 261 -1.91 -33.22 -25.42
C GLU A 261 -1.60 -33.25 -23.91
N HIS A 262 -0.97 -34.33 -23.41
CA HIS A 262 -0.61 -34.44 -22.00
C HIS A 262 0.47 -33.45 -21.60
N ARG A 263 1.49 -33.28 -22.47
CA ARG A 263 2.55 -32.28 -22.26
C ARG A 263 2.00 -30.86 -22.29
N TYR A 264 1.04 -30.60 -23.17
CA TYR A 264 0.41 -29.29 -23.30
C TYR A 264 -0.45 -28.96 -22.07
N LEU A 265 -1.27 -29.91 -21.59
CA LEU A 265 -2.02 -29.79 -20.33
C LEU A 265 -1.09 -29.52 -19.14
N LEU A 266 -0.03 -30.32 -19.02
CA LEU A 266 0.97 -30.14 -17.97
C LEU A 266 1.65 -28.77 -18.08
N ALA A 267 1.95 -28.30 -19.29
CA ALA A 267 2.54 -26.98 -19.51
C ALA A 267 1.59 -25.84 -19.11
N LEU A 268 0.28 -25.95 -19.38
CA LEU A 268 -0.70 -24.97 -18.92
C LEU A 268 -0.80 -24.93 -17.39
N ILE A 269 -0.93 -26.09 -16.74
CA ILE A 269 -0.99 -26.18 -15.26
C ILE A 269 0.31 -25.64 -14.64
N THR A 270 1.46 -25.99 -15.22
CA THR A 270 2.77 -25.53 -14.73
C THR A 270 2.93 -24.01 -14.92
N ALA A 271 2.55 -23.47 -16.09
CA ALA A 271 2.65 -22.04 -16.37
C ALA A 271 1.71 -21.21 -15.48
N ALA A 272 0.47 -21.67 -15.31
CA ALA A 272 -0.52 -21.00 -14.48
C ALA A 272 -0.29 -21.20 -12.97
N ASN A 273 0.34 -22.31 -12.57
CA ASN A 273 0.46 -22.78 -11.19
C ASN A 273 -0.90 -22.95 -10.50
N GLY A 274 -1.89 -23.47 -11.25
CA GLY A 274 -3.25 -23.68 -10.78
C GLY A 274 -4.29 -23.28 -11.83
N LEU A 275 -5.10 -24.24 -12.28
CA LEU A 275 -6.26 -24.00 -13.17
C LEU A 275 -7.38 -24.98 -12.82
N THR A 276 -8.63 -24.57 -12.98
CA THR A 276 -9.78 -25.48 -12.81
C THR A 276 -9.97 -26.41 -14.01
N ALA A 277 -10.81 -27.45 -13.88
CA ALA A 277 -11.12 -28.31 -15.02
C ALA A 277 -11.83 -27.55 -16.14
N THR A 278 -12.72 -26.60 -15.81
CA THR A 278 -13.40 -25.77 -16.82
C THR A 278 -12.43 -24.83 -17.54
N GLU A 279 -11.51 -24.20 -16.82
CA GLU A 279 -10.47 -23.33 -17.39
C GLU A 279 -9.52 -24.12 -18.29
N LEU A 280 -9.12 -25.33 -17.87
CA LEU A 280 -8.31 -26.23 -18.70
C LEU A 280 -9.06 -26.67 -19.96
N ALA A 281 -10.36 -26.95 -19.88
CA ALA A 281 -11.18 -27.30 -21.04
C ALA A 281 -11.23 -26.14 -22.05
N GLU A 282 -11.40 -24.91 -21.58
CA GLU A 282 -11.42 -23.72 -22.44
C GLU A 282 -10.05 -23.45 -23.09
N LEU A 283 -8.97 -23.57 -22.32
CA LEU A 283 -7.61 -23.30 -22.79
C LEU A 283 -7.09 -24.36 -23.77
N SER A 284 -7.42 -25.64 -23.52
CA SER A 284 -6.95 -26.79 -24.30
C SER A 284 -7.91 -27.21 -25.43
N GLY A 285 -9.21 -26.91 -25.31
CA GLY A 285 -10.25 -27.41 -26.19
C GLY A 285 -10.62 -28.89 -25.96
N MET A 286 -10.07 -29.54 -24.92
CA MET A 286 -10.38 -30.91 -24.56
C MET A 286 -11.70 -31.02 -23.82
N ALA A 287 -12.35 -32.18 -23.89
CA ALA A 287 -13.59 -32.40 -23.15
C ALA A 287 -13.31 -32.60 -21.65
N PRO A 288 -14.19 -32.14 -20.74
CA PRO A 288 -13.98 -32.27 -19.29
C PRO A 288 -13.66 -33.70 -18.82
N TYR A 289 -14.29 -34.73 -19.41
CA TYR A 289 -14.03 -36.13 -19.05
C TYR A 289 -12.60 -36.60 -19.43
N GLU A 290 -11.98 -36.00 -20.45
CA GLU A 290 -10.62 -36.33 -20.87
C GLU A 290 -9.62 -35.73 -19.88
N ILE A 291 -9.87 -34.50 -19.46
CA ILE A 291 -9.09 -33.80 -18.44
C ILE A 291 -9.20 -34.52 -17.10
N ASP A 292 -10.43 -34.81 -16.67
CA ASP A 292 -10.69 -35.56 -15.45
C ASP A 292 -10.07 -36.95 -15.50
N GLY A 293 -10.19 -37.67 -16.62
CA GLY A 293 -9.59 -38.99 -16.79
C GLY A 293 -8.06 -38.95 -16.67
N LEU A 294 -7.40 -37.95 -17.25
CA LEU A 294 -5.95 -37.77 -17.21
C LEU A 294 -5.45 -37.34 -15.84
N LEU A 295 -6.12 -36.37 -15.22
CA LEU A 295 -5.71 -35.82 -13.93
C LEU A 295 -6.11 -36.77 -12.80
N GLN A 296 -7.25 -37.47 -12.87
CA GLN A 296 -7.62 -38.54 -11.95
C GLN A 296 -6.71 -39.78 -12.07
N ALA A 297 -6.27 -40.16 -13.26
CA ALA A 297 -5.28 -41.24 -13.39
C ALA A 297 -3.94 -40.89 -12.72
N ALA A 298 -3.64 -39.60 -12.56
CA ALA A 298 -2.47 -39.05 -11.85
C ALA A 298 -2.77 -38.59 -10.40
N THR A 299 -3.94 -38.95 -9.82
CA THR A 299 -4.44 -38.27 -8.60
C THR A 299 -3.72 -38.59 -7.29
N GLY A 300 -3.74 -37.55 -6.44
CA GLY A 300 -3.46 -37.54 -5.01
C GLY A 300 -2.02 -37.19 -4.66
N ARG A 301 -1.07 -37.55 -5.54
CA ARG A 301 0.37 -37.48 -5.26
C ARG A 301 1.10 -36.48 -6.14
N SER A 302 0.71 -36.39 -7.42
CA SER A 302 1.28 -35.45 -8.39
C SER A 302 0.52 -34.14 -8.47
N PHE A 303 -0.81 -34.20 -8.39
CA PHE A 303 -1.70 -33.05 -8.40
C PHE A 303 -2.49 -32.98 -7.11
N ARG A 304 -2.69 -31.76 -6.62
CA ARG A 304 -3.62 -31.43 -5.55
C ARG A 304 -4.82 -30.71 -6.14
N THR A 305 -5.98 -31.03 -5.60
CA THR A 305 -7.26 -30.41 -5.94
C THR A 305 -7.82 -29.75 -4.70
N TYR A 306 -8.30 -28.52 -4.83
CA TYR A 306 -9.04 -27.84 -3.76
C TYR A 306 -10.26 -27.14 -4.33
N GLU A 307 -11.28 -26.99 -3.49
CA GLU A 307 -12.50 -26.26 -3.83
C GLU A 307 -12.31 -24.78 -3.50
N THR A 308 -12.63 -23.89 -4.45
CA THR A 308 -12.67 -22.45 -4.21
C THR A 308 -14.00 -22.08 -3.56
N ALA A 309 -13.97 -21.65 -2.29
CA ALA A 309 -15.17 -21.33 -1.49
C ALA A 309 -16.09 -20.24 -2.08
N MET A 310 -15.65 -19.52 -3.12
CA MET A 310 -16.38 -18.43 -3.77
C MET A 310 -16.79 -18.70 -5.22
N SER A 311 -16.50 -19.88 -5.78
CA SER A 311 -16.87 -20.22 -7.18
C SER A 311 -18.22 -20.92 -7.31
N SER A 312 -18.84 -21.33 -6.20
CA SER A 312 -20.09 -22.08 -6.25
C SER A 312 -21.29 -21.14 -6.08
N ARG A 313 -22.05 -20.91 -7.17
CA ARG A 313 -23.44 -20.47 -7.01
C ARG A 313 -24.17 -21.53 -6.15
N PRO A 314 -25.11 -21.14 -5.27
CA PRO A 314 -25.84 -22.12 -4.46
C PRO A 314 -26.51 -23.17 -5.35
N GLY A 315 -26.00 -24.41 -5.35
CA GLY A 315 -26.52 -25.53 -6.15
C GLY A 315 -25.67 -26.02 -7.33
N GLU A 316 -24.54 -25.39 -7.67
CA GLU A 316 -23.58 -25.91 -8.67
C GLU A 316 -22.51 -26.80 -8.01
N ALA A 317 -22.07 -27.84 -8.72
CA ALA A 317 -20.98 -28.71 -8.28
C ALA A 317 -19.66 -27.92 -8.24
N ALA A 318 -18.84 -28.13 -7.21
CA ALA A 318 -17.56 -27.45 -7.08
C ALA A 318 -16.61 -27.88 -8.21
N ASP A 319 -16.00 -26.90 -8.89
CA ASP A 319 -14.97 -27.11 -9.92
C ASP A 319 -13.58 -26.99 -9.27
N PRO A 320 -12.85 -28.10 -9.07
CA PRO A 320 -11.61 -28.10 -8.31
C PRO A 320 -10.46 -27.47 -9.11
N VAL A 321 -9.63 -26.69 -8.43
CA VAL A 321 -8.37 -26.16 -9.00
C VAL A 321 -7.28 -27.22 -8.93
N TYR A 322 -6.65 -27.53 -10.07
CA TYR A 322 -5.54 -28.47 -10.18
C TYR A 322 -4.20 -27.74 -10.11
N VAL A 323 -3.41 -28.05 -9.08
CA VAL A 323 -2.04 -27.54 -8.91
C VAL A 323 -1.06 -28.69 -8.70
N LEU A 324 0.20 -28.51 -9.09
CA LEU A 324 1.23 -29.50 -8.79
C LEU A 324 1.41 -29.61 -7.27
N ALA A 325 1.44 -30.84 -6.76
CA ALA A 325 1.29 -31.11 -5.33
C ALA A 325 2.39 -30.53 -4.44
N HIS A 326 3.56 -30.24 -5.02
CA HIS A 326 4.74 -29.73 -4.33
C HIS A 326 5.59 -28.86 -5.26
N GLU A 327 6.20 -27.82 -4.71
CA GLU A 327 7.14 -26.93 -5.44
C GLU A 327 8.29 -27.68 -6.15
N THR A 328 8.78 -28.81 -5.63
CA THR A 328 9.82 -29.57 -6.34
C THR A 328 9.28 -30.21 -7.62
N LEU A 329 7.99 -30.58 -7.66
CA LEU A 329 7.34 -31.08 -8.87
C LEU A 329 7.13 -29.92 -9.86
N GLN A 330 6.71 -28.74 -9.37
CA GLN A 330 6.66 -27.51 -10.16
C GLN A 330 8.00 -27.23 -10.84
N HIS A 331 9.09 -27.17 -10.07
CA HIS A 331 10.43 -26.92 -10.61
C HIS A 331 10.91 -28.04 -11.56
N THR A 332 10.57 -29.30 -11.26
CA THR A 332 10.92 -30.43 -12.14
C THR A 332 10.15 -30.35 -13.46
N ALA A 333 8.85 -30.04 -13.42
CA ALA A 333 8.03 -29.84 -14.61
C ALA A 333 8.56 -28.66 -15.44
N GLU A 334 8.84 -27.52 -14.81
CA GLU A 334 9.41 -26.35 -15.49
C GLU A 334 10.71 -26.67 -16.22
N LYS A 335 11.63 -27.35 -15.53
CA LYS A 335 12.93 -27.75 -16.08
C LYS A 335 12.81 -28.75 -17.23
N GLN A 336 11.91 -29.73 -17.12
CA GLN A 336 11.75 -30.80 -18.12
C GLN A 336 10.95 -30.34 -19.35
N LEU A 337 9.90 -29.53 -19.16
CA LEU A 337 9.15 -28.91 -20.24
C LEU A 337 10.01 -27.88 -20.99
N GLY A 338 10.80 -27.11 -20.25
CA GLY A 338 11.62 -26.04 -20.78
C GLY A 338 10.82 -24.98 -21.55
N THR A 339 11.54 -24.08 -22.23
CA THR A 339 10.93 -22.98 -22.99
C THR A 339 10.07 -23.48 -24.15
N ARG A 340 10.36 -24.66 -24.70
CA ARG A 340 9.63 -25.24 -25.84
C ARG A 340 8.13 -25.39 -25.58
N TYR A 341 7.73 -25.80 -24.37
CA TYR A 341 6.31 -25.99 -24.02
C TYR A 341 5.77 -24.88 -23.13
N LEU A 342 6.58 -24.30 -22.24
CA LEU A 342 6.13 -23.24 -21.34
C LEU A 342 5.84 -21.93 -22.07
N THR A 343 6.65 -21.54 -23.07
CA THR A 343 6.43 -20.28 -23.80
C THR A 343 5.11 -20.28 -24.59
N PRO A 344 4.76 -21.35 -25.34
CA PRO A 344 3.43 -21.48 -25.93
C PRO A 344 2.29 -21.51 -24.90
N GLY A 345 2.47 -22.20 -23.77
CA GLY A 345 1.50 -22.23 -22.68
C GLY A 345 1.21 -20.83 -22.11
N LEU A 346 2.25 -20.07 -21.79
CA LEU A 346 2.13 -18.67 -21.35
C LEU A 346 1.49 -17.78 -22.42
N SER A 347 1.88 -17.94 -23.69
CA SER A 347 1.29 -17.19 -24.80
C SER A 347 -0.21 -17.47 -24.94
N ARG A 348 -0.65 -18.71 -24.67
CA ARG A 348 -2.07 -19.07 -24.64
C ARG A 348 -2.79 -18.38 -23.49
N LEU A 349 -2.24 -18.40 -22.27
CA LEU A 349 -2.80 -17.70 -21.11
C LEU A 349 -2.94 -16.19 -21.38
N HIS A 350 -1.91 -15.57 -21.97
CA HIS A 350 -1.96 -14.16 -22.36
C HIS A 350 -3.04 -13.86 -23.39
N SER A 351 -3.16 -14.69 -24.43
CA SER A 351 -4.19 -14.54 -25.46
C SER A 351 -5.60 -14.72 -24.89
N TRP A 352 -5.75 -15.60 -23.90
CA TRP A 352 -7.00 -15.82 -23.18
C TRP A 352 -7.38 -14.61 -22.31
N ALA A 353 -6.43 -14.05 -21.56
CA ALA A 353 -6.63 -12.80 -20.83
C ALA A 353 -6.99 -11.63 -21.76
N ASP A 354 -6.31 -11.51 -22.92
CA ASP A 354 -6.61 -10.49 -23.92
C ASP A 354 -8.03 -10.63 -24.50
N HIS A 355 -8.51 -11.86 -24.68
CA HIS A 355 -9.88 -12.12 -25.12
C HIS A 355 -10.91 -11.58 -24.11
N TYR A 356 -10.77 -11.91 -22.83
CA TYR A 356 -11.68 -11.44 -21.77
C TYR A 356 -11.58 -9.92 -21.54
N ARG A 357 -10.39 -9.36 -21.65
CA ARG A 357 -10.18 -7.90 -21.61
C ARG A 357 -10.94 -7.20 -22.73
N ASN A 358 -10.89 -7.72 -23.95
CA ASN A 358 -11.64 -7.16 -25.09
C ASN A 358 -13.17 -7.26 -24.92
N LEU A 359 -13.63 -8.21 -24.09
CA LEU A 359 -15.03 -8.35 -23.69
C LEU A 359 -15.39 -7.52 -22.45
N CYS A 360 -14.46 -6.71 -21.93
CA CYS A 360 -14.63 -5.90 -20.71
C CYS A 360 -14.99 -6.74 -19.47
N TRP A 361 -14.39 -7.93 -19.32
CA TRP A 361 -14.51 -8.77 -18.12
C TRP A 361 -15.97 -9.10 -17.73
N PRO A 362 -16.70 -9.86 -18.57
CA PRO A 362 -18.10 -10.20 -18.34
C PRO A 362 -18.34 -11.00 -17.05
N PRO A 363 -19.60 -11.16 -16.60
CA PRO A 363 -19.92 -11.93 -15.40
C PRO A 363 -19.38 -13.36 -15.39
N GLU A 364 -19.22 -13.96 -16.56
CA GLU A 364 -18.69 -15.31 -16.77
C GLU A 364 -17.15 -15.35 -16.77
N THR A 365 -16.48 -14.27 -16.36
CA THR A 365 -15.01 -14.22 -16.29
C THR A 365 -14.48 -15.28 -15.31
N PRO A 366 -13.55 -16.15 -15.75
CA PRO A 366 -12.85 -17.12 -14.91
C PRO A 366 -12.13 -16.47 -13.73
N ASP A 367 -12.21 -17.11 -12.55
CA ASP A 367 -11.61 -16.59 -11.32
C ASP A 367 -10.09 -16.48 -11.42
N PHE A 368 -9.45 -17.40 -12.16
CA PHE A 368 -8.02 -17.33 -12.46
C PHE A 368 -7.63 -16.00 -13.10
N LEU A 369 -8.39 -15.49 -14.07
CA LEU A 369 -8.06 -14.22 -14.75
C LEU A 369 -8.22 -13.00 -13.82
N LEU A 370 -9.06 -13.11 -12.79
CA LEU A 370 -9.29 -12.06 -11.81
C LEU A 370 -8.26 -12.08 -10.68
N ARG A 371 -7.80 -13.25 -10.22
CA ARG A 371 -6.90 -13.37 -9.06
C ARG A 371 -5.54 -13.99 -9.39
N GLY A 372 -5.54 -15.18 -10.01
CA GLY A 372 -4.30 -15.94 -10.25
C GLY A 372 -3.40 -15.39 -11.36
N TYR A 373 -3.98 -14.71 -12.35
CA TYR A 373 -3.23 -14.27 -13.53
C TYR A 373 -2.16 -13.22 -13.22
N PHE A 374 -2.41 -12.31 -12.27
CA PHE A 374 -1.42 -11.31 -11.88
C PHE A 374 -0.16 -11.96 -11.28
N SER A 375 -0.33 -12.96 -10.42
CA SER A 375 0.76 -13.78 -9.85
C SER A 375 1.63 -14.42 -10.94
N VAL A 376 1.02 -14.88 -12.03
CA VAL A 376 1.74 -15.45 -13.19
C VAL A 376 2.56 -14.37 -13.90
N LEU A 377 2.01 -13.16 -14.06
CA LEU A 377 2.75 -12.04 -14.65
C LEU A 377 3.97 -11.66 -13.81
N ASP A 378 3.80 -11.61 -12.48
CA ASP A 378 4.85 -11.30 -11.53
C ASP A 378 5.97 -12.37 -11.54
N ARG A 379 5.60 -13.64 -11.43
CA ARG A 379 6.53 -14.79 -11.48
C ARG A 379 7.40 -14.80 -12.73
N HIS A 380 6.81 -14.43 -13.88
CA HIS A 380 7.52 -14.37 -15.16
C HIS A 380 8.09 -12.98 -15.50
N ARG A 381 8.03 -12.02 -14.56
CA ARG A 381 8.54 -10.64 -14.69
C ARG A 381 8.04 -9.91 -15.94
N ASN A 382 6.76 -10.10 -16.28
CA ASN A 382 6.14 -9.44 -17.45
C ASN A 382 5.52 -8.10 -17.04
N LEU A 383 6.38 -7.11 -16.78
CA LEU A 383 5.97 -5.82 -16.23
C LEU A 383 5.00 -5.04 -17.12
N ASP A 384 5.15 -5.10 -18.45
CA ASP A 384 4.24 -4.40 -19.38
C ASP A 384 2.79 -4.84 -19.16
N ARG A 385 2.56 -6.16 -19.08
CA ARG A 385 1.23 -6.71 -18.81
C ARG A 385 0.77 -6.47 -17.36
N MET A 386 1.69 -6.39 -16.40
CA MET A 386 1.34 -6.02 -15.03
C MET A 386 0.84 -4.57 -14.96
N ILE A 387 1.47 -3.65 -15.68
CA ILE A 387 1.02 -2.25 -15.79
C ILE A 387 -0.37 -2.19 -16.45
N GLU A 388 -0.58 -2.94 -17.53
CA GLU A 388 -1.90 -3.02 -18.18
C GLU A 388 -2.97 -3.55 -17.20
N ALA A 389 -2.68 -4.63 -16.47
CA ALA A 389 -3.60 -5.19 -15.48
C ALA A 389 -3.86 -4.22 -14.32
N GLY A 390 -2.83 -3.55 -13.81
CA GLY A 390 -2.92 -2.58 -12.72
C GLY A 390 -3.62 -1.27 -13.09
N LEU A 391 -3.82 -0.99 -14.38
CA LEU A 391 -4.60 0.16 -14.87
C LEU A 391 -5.98 -0.24 -15.41
N ASP A 392 -6.33 -1.53 -15.46
CA ASP A 392 -7.59 -2.02 -16.00
C ASP A 392 -8.75 -1.81 -15.02
N ARG A 393 -9.45 -0.68 -15.16
CA ARG A 393 -10.61 -0.33 -14.31
C ARG A 393 -11.73 -1.37 -14.37
N ALA A 394 -12.02 -1.91 -15.55
CA ALA A 394 -13.10 -2.87 -15.72
C ALA A 394 -12.79 -4.18 -15.00
N ARG A 395 -11.53 -4.63 -15.04
CA ARG A 395 -11.06 -5.80 -14.28
C ARG A 395 -11.22 -5.58 -12.78
N HIS A 396 -10.81 -4.42 -12.28
CA HIS A 396 -10.91 -4.08 -10.86
C HIS A 396 -12.36 -3.97 -10.38
N ASP A 397 -13.25 -3.36 -11.18
CA ASP A 397 -14.68 -3.32 -10.88
C ASP A 397 -15.30 -4.72 -10.83
N ARG A 398 -14.89 -5.61 -11.74
CA ARG A 398 -15.30 -7.02 -11.74
C ARG A 398 -14.79 -7.73 -10.50
N LEU A 399 -13.52 -7.56 -10.15
CA LEU A 399 -12.90 -8.18 -8.97
C LEU A 399 -13.61 -7.70 -7.69
N ARG A 400 -13.89 -6.40 -7.53
CA ARG A 400 -14.65 -5.88 -6.39
C ARG A 400 -16.06 -6.43 -6.32
N THR A 401 -16.76 -6.57 -7.45
CA THR A 401 -18.09 -7.20 -7.47
C THR A 401 -18.03 -8.65 -6.99
N HIS A 402 -16.90 -9.31 -7.22
CA HIS A 402 -16.66 -10.70 -6.86
C HIS A 402 -16.17 -10.89 -5.41
N THR A 403 -15.30 -10.00 -4.91
CA THR A 403 -14.64 -10.12 -3.58
C THR A 403 -15.24 -9.21 -2.52
N GLY A 404 -15.95 -8.16 -2.91
CA GLY A 404 -16.42 -7.09 -2.05
C GLY A 404 -15.33 -6.10 -1.59
N SER A 405 -14.09 -6.21 -2.07
CA SER A 405 -12.95 -5.43 -1.59
C SER A 405 -11.94 -5.12 -2.71
N ASP A 406 -11.36 -3.91 -2.69
CA ASP A 406 -10.26 -3.50 -3.58
C ASP A 406 -8.87 -3.81 -3.01
N ALA A 407 -8.77 -4.49 -1.86
CA ALA A 407 -7.48 -4.75 -1.19
C ALA A 407 -6.49 -5.52 -2.08
N THR A 408 -6.97 -6.50 -2.86
CA THR A 408 -6.16 -7.25 -3.82
C THR A 408 -5.60 -6.33 -4.90
N VAL A 409 -6.45 -5.46 -5.47
CA VAL A 409 -6.04 -4.49 -6.50
C VAL A 409 -4.98 -3.52 -5.98
N LEU A 410 -5.17 -3.01 -4.76
CA LEU A 410 -4.19 -2.12 -4.13
C LEU A 410 -2.86 -2.83 -3.85
N CYS A 411 -2.87 -4.15 -3.66
CA CYS A 411 -1.65 -4.95 -3.55
C CYS A 411 -0.96 -5.05 -4.91
N GLU A 412 -1.69 -5.43 -5.96
CA GLU A 412 -1.19 -5.53 -7.33
C GLU A 412 -0.53 -4.22 -7.77
N ILE A 413 -1.21 -3.08 -7.61
CA ILE A 413 -0.68 -1.76 -7.96
C ILE A 413 0.65 -1.47 -7.23
N ARG A 414 0.74 -1.79 -5.92
CA ARG A 414 1.98 -1.61 -5.15
C ARG A 414 3.11 -2.48 -5.68
N THR A 415 2.82 -3.74 -6.02
CA THR A 415 3.79 -4.64 -6.64
C THR A 415 4.30 -4.09 -7.97
N VAL A 416 3.41 -3.55 -8.82
CA VAL A 416 3.83 -2.92 -10.09
C VAL A 416 4.72 -1.69 -9.84
N GLN A 417 4.33 -0.81 -8.91
CA GLN A 417 5.12 0.38 -8.58
C GLN A 417 6.51 0.02 -8.01
N GLN A 418 6.61 -1.08 -7.25
CA GLN A 418 7.88 -1.61 -6.76
C GLN A 418 8.77 -2.09 -7.92
N HIS A 419 8.24 -2.86 -8.86
CA HIS A 419 8.98 -3.29 -10.05
C HIS A 419 9.44 -2.12 -10.92
N ILE A 420 8.60 -1.09 -11.10
CA ILE A 420 8.99 0.14 -11.83
C ILE A 420 10.13 0.85 -11.10
N ARG A 421 10.07 0.94 -9.77
CA ARG A 421 11.13 1.57 -8.95
C ARG A 421 12.46 0.84 -9.08
N ASP A 422 12.44 -0.47 -9.19
CA ASP A 422 13.65 -1.30 -9.27
C ASP A 422 14.29 -1.31 -10.68
N GLN A 423 13.63 -0.72 -11.68
CA GLN A 423 14.21 -0.53 -13.01
C GLN A 423 15.43 0.41 -12.98
N PRO A 424 16.42 0.24 -13.87
CA PRO A 424 17.53 1.17 -14.01
C PRO A 424 17.09 2.56 -14.52
N ASP A 425 15.99 2.65 -15.25
CA ASP A 425 15.33 3.91 -15.64
C ASP A 425 13.81 3.77 -15.39
N PRO A 426 13.30 4.27 -14.25
CA PRO A 426 11.91 4.10 -13.86
C PRO A 426 10.94 4.79 -14.82
N ASP A 427 9.90 4.07 -15.27
CA ASP A 427 8.78 4.63 -16.02
C ASP A 427 7.89 5.53 -15.15
N LEU A 428 8.16 6.83 -15.20
CA LEU A 428 7.43 7.85 -14.45
C LEU A 428 5.98 8.01 -14.90
N ILE A 429 5.64 7.71 -16.17
CA ILE A 429 4.29 7.86 -16.68
C ILE A 429 3.41 6.76 -16.10
N SER A 430 3.86 5.51 -16.18
CA SER A 430 3.12 4.36 -15.65
C SER A 430 2.95 4.43 -14.14
N THR A 431 4.00 4.77 -13.37
CA THR A 431 3.87 4.89 -11.91
C THR A 431 2.93 6.03 -11.48
N ALA A 432 2.92 7.16 -12.20
CA ALA A 432 1.99 8.26 -11.92
C ALA A 432 0.54 7.89 -12.25
N ARG A 433 0.30 7.16 -13.35
CA ARG A 433 -1.03 6.63 -13.70
C ARG A 433 -1.53 5.64 -12.64
N LEU A 434 -0.64 4.75 -12.18
CA LEU A 434 -0.92 3.78 -11.12
C LEU A 434 -1.23 4.47 -9.79
N ALA A 435 -0.44 5.50 -9.40
CA ALA A 435 -0.70 6.29 -8.21
C ALA A 435 -2.07 7.00 -8.28
N ARG A 436 -2.42 7.60 -9.43
CA ARG A 436 -3.73 8.23 -9.63
C ARG A 436 -4.88 7.22 -9.52
N HIS A 437 -4.69 6.02 -10.08
CA HIS A 437 -5.70 4.95 -10.00
C HIS A 437 -5.83 4.39 -8.58
N ARG A 438 -4.72 4.23 -7.84
CA ARG A 438 -4.71 3.88 -6.41
C ARG A 438 -5.51 4.89 -5.59
N ASP A 439 -5.24 6.17 -5.78
CA ASP A 439 -5.94 7.24 -5.05
C ASP A 439 -7.45 7.25 -5.37
N TYR A 440 -7.85 6.91 -6.61
CA TYR A 440 -9.27 6.71 -6.94
C TYR A 440 -9.89 5.53 -6.18
N LEU A 441 -9.19 4.41 -6.06
CA LEU A 441 -9.66 3.23 -5.31
C LEU A 441 -9.73 3.48 -3.81
N ASP A 442 -8.75 4.16 -3.23
CA ASP A 442 -8.75 4.55 -1.82
C ASP A 442 -9.94 5.46 -1.51
N ASN A 443 -10.17 6.51 -2.32
CA ASN A 443 -11.32 7.40 -2.19
C ASN A 443 -12.67 6.69 -2.39
N ARG A 444 -12.72 5.63 -3.19
CA ARG A 444 -13.93 4.81 -3.40
C ARG A 444 -14.22 3.91 -2.19
N ASN A 445 -13.21 3.53 -1.41
CA ASN A 445 -13.35 2.70 -0.22
C ASN A 445 -13.70 3.50 1.04
N ASP A 446 -13.40 4.79 1.04
CA ASP A 446 -13.87 5.73 2.04
C ASP A 446 -15.30 6.19 1.69
N THR A 447 -16.29 5.77 2.48
CA THR A 447 -17.66 6.30 2.39
C THR A 447 -17.68 7.76 2.86
N LEU A 448 -17.27 8.66 1.97
CA LEU A 448 -17.52 10.11 2.05
C LEU A 448 -18.11 10.56 0.69
N PRO A 449 -19.06 11.52 0.70
CA PRO A 449 -19.88 11.88 -0.46
C PRO A 449 -19.05 12.42 -1.64
N PRO A 450 -19.62 12.44 -2.85
CA PRO A 450 -18.95 12.87 -4.07
C PRO A 450 -18.76 14.39 -4.12
N ASP A 451 -17.82 14.89 -3.31
CA ASP A 451 -17.18 16.20 -3.48
C ASP A 451 -15.77 16.06 -4.07
N LEU A 452 -15.59 15.02 -4.91
CA LEU A 452 -14.42 14.67 -5.72
C LEU A 452 -14.00 15.74 -6.76
N LEU A 453 -14.59 16.94 -6.68
CA LEU A 453 -14.31 18.11 -7.50
C LEU A 453 -13.36 19.11 -6.81
N THR A 454 -12.97 18.85 -5.56
CA THR A 454 -12.17 19.79 -4.73
C THR A 454 -10.68 19.52 -4.67
N VAL A 455 -10.18 18.45 -5.31
CA VAL A 455 -8.76 18.05 -5.31
C VAL A 455 -8.22 17.89 -6.74
N ILE A 456 -8.65 18.73 -7.68
CA ILE A 456 -7.77 19.02 -8.83
C ILE A 456 -6.68 19.93 -8.25
N PRO A 457 -5.41 19.50 -8.20
CA PRO A 457 -4.46 20.16 -7.31
C PRO A 457 -4.17 21.56 -7.85
N LEU A 458 -4.34 22.56 -7.00
CA LEU A 458 -3.90 23.95 -7.19
C LEU A 458 -2.46 24.06 -7.75
N ARG A 459 -1.63 23.03 -7.56
CA ARG A 459 -0.28 22.89 -8.13
C ARG A 459 -0.30 22.60 -9.64
N LEU A 460 -1.21 21.77 -10.13
CA LEU A 460 -1.38 21.45 -11.56
C LEU A 460 -1.82 22.70 -12.35
N LEU A 461 -2.74 23.50 -11.81
CA LEU A 461 -3.18 24.76 -12.43
C LEU A 461 -2.02 25.74 -12.62
N THR A 462 -1.17 25.90 -11.61
CA THR A 462 0.03 26.76 -11.71
C THR A 462 1.02 26.25 -12.76
N VAL A 463 1.15 24.92 -12.90
CA VAL A 463 2.01 24.31 -13.92
C VAL A 463 1.43 24.50 -15.34
N LEU A 464 0.12 24.33 -15.52
CA LEU A 464 -0.57 24.55 -16.81
C LEU A 464 -0.43 26.00 -17.31
N VAL A 465 -0.53 26.98 -16.41
CA VAL A 465 -0.31 28.40 -16.74
C VAL A 465 1.13 28.65 -17.19
N ARG A 466 2.13 28.06 -16.51
CA ARG A 466 3.55 28.16 -16.90
C ARG A 466 3.86 27.50 -18.24
N LEU A 467 3.08 26.48 -18.63
CA LEU A 467 3.17 25.81 -19.92
C LEU A 467 2.41 26.54 -21.04
N GLY A 468 1.82 27.70 -20.78
CA GLY A 468 1.06 28.47 -21.77
C GLY A 468 -0.35 27.95 -22.04
N GLN A 469 -0.86 26.97 -21.28
CA GLN A 469 -2.22 26.43 -21.42
C GLN A 469 -3.23 27.19 -20.56
N GLN A 470 -3.30 28.50 -20.76
CA GLN A 470 -4.00 29.45 -19.89
C GLN A 470 -5.53 29.32 -19.99
N GLY A 471 -6.09 29.09 -21.18
CA GLY A 471 -7.53 28.90 -21.38
C GLY A 471 -8.08 27.62 -20.72
N HIS A 472 -7.23 26.61 -20.53
CA HIS A 472 -7.60 25.37 -19.84
C HIS A 472 -7.61 25.53 -18.32
N ALA A 473 -6.66 26.30 -17.76
CA ALA A 473 -6.65 26.63 -16.33
C ALA A 473 -7.91 27.45 -15.92
N GLU A 474 -8.37 28.35 -16.80
CA GLU A 474 -9.62 29.11 -16.60
C GLU A 474 -10.88 28.27 -16.82
N SER A 475 -10.85 27.21 -17.63
CA SER A 475 -12.02 26.32 -17.79
C SER A 475 -12.26 25.45 -16.56
N LEU A 476 -11.19 25.09 -15.84
CA LEU A 476 -11.23 24.36 -14.58
C LEU A 476 -11.75 25.21 -13.39
N PHE A 477 -11.70 26.54 -13.50
CA PHE A 477 -12.21 27.50 -12.49
C PHE A 477 -13.70 27.31 -12.17
N TYR A 478 -14.53 26.99 -13.17
CA TYR A 478 -15.99 26.86 -13.00
C TYR A 478 -16.42 25.65 -12.16
N PHE A 479 -15.49 24.74 -11.86
CA PHE A 479 -15.75 23.54 -11.08
C PHE A 479 -15.54 23.73 -9.56
N PHE A 480 -14.88 24.81 -9.11
CA PHE A 480 -14.70 25.06 -7.69
C PHE A 480 -15.97 25.64 -7.05
N ARG A 481 -16.59 24.87 -6.13
CA ARG A 481 -17.74 25.30 -5.32
C ARG A 481 -17.23 26.14 -4.13
N GLY A 482 -17.73 27.37 -3.99
CA GLY A 482 -17.43 28.26 -2.86
C GLY A 482 -16.73 29.58 -3.27
N PRO A 483 -17.18 30.75 -2.78
CA PRO A 483 -16.61 32.06 -3.14
C PRO A 483 -15.16 32.26 -2.64
N ASP A 484 -14.80 31.65 -1.52
CA ASP A 484 -13.45 31.62 -0.93
C ASP A 484 -12.43 30.92 -1.84
N ARG A 485 -12.74 29.71 -2.30
CA ARG A 485 -11.85 28.95 -3.18
C ARG A 485 -11.73 29.57 -4.57
N GLN A 486 -12.82 30.16 -5.07
CA GLN A 486 -12.80 30.89 -6.34
C GLN A 486 -11.89 32.10 -6.27
N ALA A 487 -11.89 32.83 -5.16
CA ALA A 487 -11.02 33.99 -4.95
C ALA A 487 -9.54 33.59 -4.92
N ASP A 488 -9.18 32.54 -4.16
CA ASP A 488 -7.79 32.05 -4.08
C ASP A 488 -7.25 31.59 -5.45
N VAL A 489 -8.04 30.81 -6.20
CA VAL A 489 -7.65 30.34 -7.54
C VAL A 489 -7.39 31.52 -8.49
N LEU A 490 -8.28 32.52 -8.50
CA LEU A 490 -8.13 33.70 -9.35
C LEU A 490 -6.88 34.50 -9.01
N ALA A 491 -6.61 34.72 -7.73
CA ALA A 491 -5.42 35.44 -7.26
C ALA A 491 -4.12 34.70 -7.66
N ARG A 492 -4.09 33.37 -7.54
CA ARG A 492 -2.92 32.56 -7.93
C ARG A 492 -2.71 32.52 -9.45
N ILE A 493 -3.78 32.53 -10.25
CA ILE A 493 -3.68 32.67 -11.72
C ILE A 493 -3.18 34.08 -12.07
N ALA A 494 -3.69 35.13 -11.42
CA ALA A 494 -3.24 36.50 -11.61
C ALA A 494 -1.73 36.63 -11.35
N ALA A 495 -1.25 36.09 -10.23
CA ALA A 495 0.17 36.06 -9.89
C ALA A 495 1.01 35.34 -10.95
N ALA A 496 0.52 34.22 -11.50
CA ALA A 496 1.23 33.44 -12.51
C ALA A 496 1.27 34.12 -13.89
N VAL A 497 0.25 34.91 -14.25
CA VAL A 497 0.15 35.62 -15.55
C VAL A 497 0.73 37.03 -15.49
N SER A 498 0.95 37.59 -14.29
CA SER A 498 1.46 38.96 -14.06
C SER A 498 2.69 39.35 -14.86
N ARG A 499 3.62 38.40 -15.09
CA ARG A 499 4.86 38.64 -15.87
C ARG A 499 4.65 38.70 -17.38
N SER A 500 3.54 38.13 -17.88
CA SER A 500 3.21 38.06 -19.30
C SER A 500 2.12 39.04 -19.72
N ASP A 501 1.17 39.37 -18.83
CA ASP A 501 0.01 40.22 -19.11
C ASP A 501 -0.49 40.90 -17.81
N ALA A 502 -0.06 42.14 -17.60
CA ALA A 502 -0.36 42.91 -16.40
C ALA A 502 -1.82 43.40 -16.35
N GLU A 503 -2.41 43.76 -17.49
CA GLU A 503 -3.81 44.20 -17.56
C GLU A 503 -4.76 43.05 -17.19
N ARG A 504 -4.47 41.84 -17.67
CA ARG A 504 -5.27 40.66 -17.35
C ARG A 504 -5.07 40.20 -15.91
N ALA A 505 -3.86 40.31 -15.36
CA ALA A 505 -3.60 40.04 -13.96
C ALA A 505 -4.43 40.96 -13.05
N ALA A 506 -4.47 42.28 -13.33
CA ALA A 506 -5.29 43.22 -12.58
C ALA A 506 -6.79 42.85 -12.61
N LEU A 507 -7.33 42.50 -13.78
CA LEU A 507 -8.73 42.09 -13.92
C LEU A 507 -9.07 40.78 -13.18
N LEU A 508 -8.11 39.86 -13.03
CA LEU A 508 -8.28 38.64 -12.24
C LEU A 508 -8.24 38.92 -10.74
N VAL A 509 -7.42 39.88 -10.29
CA VAL A 509 -7.38 40.35 -8.90
C VAL A 509 -8.70 41.02 -8.52
N ASP A 510 -9.22 41.93 -9.34
CA ASP A 510 -10.53 42.58 -9.12
C ASP A 510 -11.66 41.54 -8.97
N ARG A 511 -11.61 40.47 -9.77
CA ARG A 511 -12.57 39.36 -9.69
C ARG A 511 -12.39 38.53 -8.44
N ALA A 512 -11.15 38.29 -8.00
CA ALA A 512 -10.87 37.59 -6.76
C ALA A 512 -11.43 38.35 -5.56
N GLU A 513 -11.23 39.67 -5.51
CA GLU A 513 -11.77 40.55 -4.47
C GLU A 513 -13.28 40.62 -4.49
N ALA A 514 -13.89 40.77 -5.68
CA ALA A 514 -15.34 40.74 -5.81
C ALA A 514 -15.93 39.43 -5.25
N ARG A 515 -15.22 38.29 -5.37
CA ARG A 515 -15.63 37.01 -4.77
C ARG A 515 -15.40 36.99 -3.26
N ALA A 516 -14.24 37.44 -2.78
CA ALA A 516 -13.97 37.56 -1.34
C ALA A 516 -15.01 38.44 -0.63
N HIS A 517 -15.48 39.52 -1.28
CA HIS A 517 -16.53 40.39 -0.75
C HIS A 517 -17.94 39.77 -0.74
N THR A 518 -18.16 38.64 -1.42
CA THR A 518 -19.41 37.88 -1.32
C THR A 518 -19.44 36.89 -0.14
N ILE A 519 -18.33 36.74 0.60
CA ILE A 519 -18.24 35.86 1.75
C ILE A 519 -18.94 36.51 2.95
N THR A 520 -19.92 35.81 3.51
CA THR A 520 -20.73 36.31 4.63
C THR A 520 -20.02 36.21 5.98
N ASP A 521 -19.12 35.24 6.15
CA ASP A 521 -18.33 35.05 7.36
C ASP A 521 -17.17 36.06 7.39
N PRO A 522 -17.15 37.02 8.35
CA PRO A 522 -16.10 38.04 8.43
C PRO A 522 -14.69 37.48 8.62
N TYR A 523 -14.55 36.35 9.33
CA TYR A 523 -13.25 35.72 9.54
C TYR A 523 -12.75 35.08 8.24
N LEU A 524 -13.61 34.31 7.57
CA LEU A 524 -13.27 33.68 6.29
C LEU A 524 -13.02 34.72 5.18
N GLN A 525 -13.75 35.83 5.19
CA GLN A 525 -13.50 36.97 4.31
C GLN A 525 -12.11 37.57 4.53
N ALA A 526 -11.74 37.84 5.79
CA ALA A 526 -10.42 38.38 6.13
C ALA A 526 -9.29 37.42 5.72
N VAL A 527 -9.46 36.11 5.93
CA VAL A 527 -8.51 35.08 5.48
C VAL A 527 -8.40 35.03 3.95
N THR A 528 -9.50 35.22 3.24
CA THR A 528 -9.50 35.23 1.78
C THR A 528 -8.80 36.48 1.22
N LEU A 529 -9.05 37.66 1.80
CA LEU A 529 -8.36 38.90 1.45
C LEU A 529 -6.86 38.81 1.74
N ALA A 530 -6.48 38.14 2.83
CA ALA A 530 -5.09 37.85 3.14
C ALA A 530 -4.41 37.02 2.04
N GLY A 531 -5.05 35.95 1.57
CA GLY A 531 -4.54 35.13 0.47
C GLY A 531 -4.38 35.90 -0.84
N ILE A 532 -5.32 36.80 -1.15
CA ILE A 532 -5.22 37.68 -2.33
C ILE A 532 -4.03 38.64 -2.18
N ALA A 533 -3.88 39.28 -1.02
CA ALA A 533 -2.79 40.21 -0.76
C ALA A 533 -1.41 39.54 -0.93
N GLU A 534 -1.23 38.33 -0.39
CA GLU A 534 0.02 37.57 -0.54
C GLU A 534 0.33 37.20 -1.99
N ALA A 535 -0.68 36.79 -2.77
CA ALA A 535 -0.50 36.42 -4.17
C ALA A 535 -0.11 37.62 -5.05
N VAL A 536 -0.66 38.80 -4.74
CA VAL A 536 -0.50 40.04 -5.52
C VAL A 536 0.74 40.84 -5.13
N ALA A 537 1.19 40.72 -3.88
CA ALA A 537 2.28 41.51 -3.30
C ALA A 537 3.56 41.55 -4.15
N GLY A 538 3.92 40.46 -4.83
CA GLY A 538 5.12 40.41 -5.67
C GLY A 538 5.06 41.30 -6.92
N HIS A 539 3.89 41.73 -7.37
CA HIS A 539 3.70 42.51 -8.60
C HIS A 539 2.91 43.81 -8.41
N ASP A 540 2.04 43.91 -7.40
CA ASP A 540 1.39 45.16 -6.98
C ASP A 540 1.44 45.31 -5.45
N PRO A 541 2.60 45.75 -4.90
CA PRO A 541 2.78 45.91 -3.46
C PRO A 541 1.84 46.95 -2.85
N GLY A 542 1.48 48.00 -3.60
CA GLY A 542 0.60 49.05 -3.08
C GLY A 542 -0.83 48.53 -2.85
N HIS A 543 -1.32 47.70 -3.77
CA HIS A 543 -2.64 47.08 -3.63
C HIS A 543 -2.66 46.00 -2.54
N ALA A 544 -1.60 45.19 -2.45
CA ALA A 544 -1.44 44.22 -1.36
C ALA A 544 -1.40 44.90 0.02
N GLU A 545 -0.66 46.01 0.16
CA GLU A 545 -0.66 46.81 1.40
C GLU A 545 -2.06 47.32 1.73
N ALA A 546 -2.81 47.85 0.76
CA ALA A 546 -4.18 48.33 0.99
C ALA A 546 -5.11 47.21 1.50
N LEU A 547 -4.99 46.00 0.93
CA LEU A 547 -5.74 44.81 1.38
C LEU A 547 -5.34 44.42 2.81
N VAL A 548 -4.05 44.41 3.15
CA VAL A 548 -3.58 44.11 4.50
C VAL A 548 -4.11 45.10 5.53
N HIS A 549 -4.17 46.39 5.19
CA HIS A 549 -4.72 47.43 6.09
C HIS A 549 -6.25 47.29 6.29
N SER A 550 -6.95 46.58 5.40
CA SER A 550 -8.37 46.29 5.57
C SER A 550 -8.66 45.14 6.54
N ILE A 551 -7.63 44.37 6.93
CA ILE A 551 -7.73 43.27 7.90
C ILE A 551 -7.72 43.85 9.32
N THR A 552 -8.83 43.66 10.04
CA THR A 552 -9.01 44.21 11.40
C THR A 552 -8.36 43.37 12.49
N ASP A 553 -8.15 42.07 12.26
CA ASP A 553 -7.51 41.17 13.23
C ASP A 553 -5.98 41.41 13.24
N PRO A 554 -5.38 41.87 14.35
CA PRO A 554 -3.96 42.22 14.39
C PRO A 554 -3.00 41.05 14.11
N ASN A 555 -3.41 39.83 14.48
CA ASN A 555 -2.59 38.63 14.26
C ASN A 555 -2.62 38.23 12.79
N LEU A 556 -3.82 38.16 12.19
CA LEU A 556 -3.96 37.90 10.76
C LEU A 556 -3.27 38.99 9.94
N GLN A 557 -3.43 40.26 10.32
CA GLN A 557 -2.77 41.40 9.68
C GLN A 557 -1.24 41.28 9.72
N ALA A 558 -0.66 40.95 10.88
CA ALA A 558 0.79 40.76 11.01
C ALA A 558 1.30 39.58 10.16
N HIS A 559 0.56 38.46 10.12
CA HIS A 559 0.90 37.32 9.27
C HIS A 559 0.83 37.66 7.77
N THR A 560 -0.25 38.30 7.32
CA THR A 560 -0.40 38.70 5.92
C THR A 560 0.64 39.72 5.50
N LEU A 561 0.98 40.68 6.38
CA LEU A 561 2.02 41.67 6.11
C LEU A 561 3.40 41.00 5.98
N ALA A 562 3.71 39.99 6.82
CA ALA A 562 4.92 39.18 6.67
C ALA A 562 4.95 38.39 5.35
N GLY A 563 3.82 37.79 4.96
CA GLY A 563 3.66 37.09 3.69
C GLY A 563 3.84 38.02 2.47
N ALA A 564 3.19 39.19 2.50
CA ALA A 564 3.33 40.23 1.48
C ALA A 564 4.76 40.75 1.40
N MET A 565 5.39 41.06 2.54
CA MET A 565 6.78 41.48 2.60
C MET A 565 7.69 40.47 1.90
N ARG A 566 7.55 39.16 2.16
CA ARG A 566 8.33 38.11 1.49
C ARG A 566 8.18 38.13 -0.02
N ALA A 567 6.96 38.32 -0.51
CA ALA A 567 6.69 38.39 -1.95
C ALA A 567 7.30 39.65 -2.59
N VAL A 568 7.24 40.80 -1.89
CA VAL A 568 7.87 42.06 -2.29
C VAL A 568 9.39 41.98 -2.25
N ALA A 569 9.94 41.24 -1.31
CA ALA A 569 11.38 41.14 -1.09
C ALA A 569 12.14 40.62 -2.34
N GLY A 570 11.48 39.79 -3.16
CA GLY A 570 12.02 39.32 -4.44
C GLY A 570 11.96 40.35 -5.60
N SER A 571 11.19 41.42 -5.49
CA SER A 571 10.99 42.43 -6.55
C SER A 571 11.45 43.85 -6.18
N ASP A 572 11.32 44.25 -4.90
CA ASP A 572 11.70 45.57 -4.38
C ASP A 572 12.24 45.45 -2.93
N PRO A 573 13.54 45.17 -2.76
CA PRO A 573 14.15 44.99 -1.44
C PRO A 573 14.19 46.28 -0.61
N ASP A 574 14.18 47.46 -1.24
CA ASP A 574 14.20 48.75 -0.53
C ASP A 574 12.87 49.02 0.19
N ARG A 575 11.76 48.46 -0.33
CA ARG A 575 10.44 48.49 0.34
C ARG A 575 10.27 47.43 1.41
N ALA A 576 11.04 46.34 1.38
CA ALA A 576 10.90 45.25 2.36
C ALA A 576 11.38 45.64 3.78
N ALA A 577 12.41 46.47 3.90
CA ALA A 577 12.96 46.90 5.19
C ALA A 577 11.97 47.71 6.08
N PRO A 578 11.30 48.77 5.58
CA PRO A 578 10.31 49.50 6.38
C PRO A 578 9.05 48.67 6.69
N LEU A 579 8.71 47.68 5.85
CA LEU A 579 7.65 46.73 6.14
C LEU A 579 8.03 45.80 7.29
N ALA A 580 9.28 45.33 7.36
CA ALA A 580 9.77 44.50 8.46
C ALA A 580 9.61 45.20 9.83
N ASP A 581 9.94 46.49 9.91
CA ASP A 581 9.79 47.30 11.13
C ASP A 581 8.33 47.44 11.56
N GLN A 582 7.41 47.58 10.59
CA GLN A 582 5.97 47.66 10.86
C GLN A 582 5.41 46.32 11.36
N VAL A 583 5.82 45.20 10.76
CA VAL A 583 5.35 43.87 11.17
C VAL A 583 5.88 43.51 12.56
N GLU A 584 7.13 43.85 12.86
CA GLU A 584 7.73 43.62 14.19
C GLU A 584 7.03 44.47 15.27
N ALA A 585 6.74 45.74 14.98
CA ALA A 585 5.95 46.58 15.88
C ALA A 585 4.55 45.99 16.15
N LEU A 586 3.87 45.49 15.11
CA LEU A 586 2.58 44.81 15.25
C LEU A 586 2.69 43.51 16.05
N ALA A 587 3.71 42.68 15.82
CA ALA A 587 3.93 41.45 16.58
C ALA A 587 4.18 41.72 18.08
N HIS A 588 4.84 42.83 18.41
CA HIS A 588 5.02 43.26 19.80
C HIS A 588 3.74 43.80 20.46
N THR A 589 2.69 44.13 19.70
CA THR A 589 1.37 44.47 20.25
C THR A 589 0.51 43.24 20.58
N ILE A 590 0.93 42.04 20.18
CA ILE A 590 0.20 40.79 20.46
C ILE A 590 0.40 40.40 21.92
N THR A 591 -0.70 40.37 22.68
CA THR A 591 -0.70 40.09 24.12
C THR A 591 -0.51 38.60 24.44
N ASP A 592 -0.93 37.72 23.53
CA ASP A 592 -0.80 36.27 23.71
C ASP A 592 0.64 35.83 23.36
N PRO A 593 1.42 35.29 24.33
CA PRO A 593 2.81 34.91 24.10
C PRO A 593 3.01 33.82 23.04
N TYR A 594 2.04 32.90 22.91
CA TYR A 594 2.09 31.84 21.90
C TYR A 594 1.86 32.43 20.51
N LEU A 595 0.84 33.28 20.35
CA LEU A 595 0.59 33.95 19.08
C LEU A 595 1.73 34.89 18.69
N GLN A 596 2.30 35.62 19.66
CA GLN A 596 3.47 36.46 19.44
C GLN A 596 4.66 35.64 18.93
N ALA A 597 4.96 34.48 19.53
CA ALA A 597 6.03 33.60 19.08
C ALA A 597 5.79 33.08 17.64
N VAL A 598 4.55 32.71 17.31
CA VAL A 598 4.16 32.27 15.96
C VAL A 598 4.30 33.40 14.93
N THR A 599 3.90 34.63 15.28
CA THR A 599 4.07 35.80 14.42
C THR A 599 5.55 36.14 14.22
N LEU A 600 6.36 36.14 15.28
CA LEU A 600 7.81 36.38 15.19
C LEU A 600 8.52 35.33 14.32
N ALA A 601 8.15 34.06 14.42
CA ALA A 601 8.65 33.00 13.54
C ALA A 601 8.30 33.26 12.06
N GLY A 602 7.08 33.73 11.79
CA GLY A 602 6.64 34.10 10.44
C GLY A 602 7.39 35.31 9.86
N ILE A 603 7.68 36.31 10.70
CA ILE A 603 8.48 37.48 10.32
C ILE A 603 9.91 37.06 10.01
N ALA A 604 10.53 36.28 10.90
CA ALA A 604 11.90 35.83 10.73
C ALA A 604 12.10 35.10 9.40
N GLU A 605 11.18 34.20 9.02
CA GLU A 605 11.21 33.56 7.71
C GLU A 605 11.11 34.57 6.56
N ALA A 606 10.22 35.56 6.65
CA ALA A 606 10.02 36.53 5.58
C ALA A 606 11.24 37.45 5.40
N VAL A 607 11.97 37.75 6.48
CA VAL A 607 13.20 38.56 6.45
C VAL A 607 14.44 37.72 6.09
N ALA A 608 14.41 36.40 6.31
CA ALA A 608 15.56 35.50 6.17
C ALA A 608 16.31 35.64 4.84
N GLY A 609 15.61 35.87 3.73
CA GLY A 609 16.23 36.04 2.41
C GLY A 609 17.04 37.32 2.23
N HIS A 610 16.85 38.35 3.07
CA HIS A 610 17.41 39.69 2.90
C HIS A 610 18.25 40.13 4.09
N ASP A 611 17.81 39.82 5.31
CA ASP A 611 18.54 40.11 6.55
C ASP A 611 18.50 38.85 7.46
N PRO A 612 19.32 37.84 7.14
CA PRO A 612 19.35 36.59 7.90
C PRO A 612 19.86 36.77 9.34
N ASP A 613 20.63 37.82 9.62
CA ASP A 613 21.06 38.16 10.99
C ASP A 613 19.88 38.63 11.83
N ARG A 614 19.02 39.48 11.28
CA ARG A 614 17.76 39.90 11.93
C ARG A 614 16.80 38.72 12.09
N ALA A 615 16.68 37.86 11.09
CA ALA A 615 15.84 36.66 11.17
C ALA A 615 16.28 35.72 12.32
N GLU A 616 17.58 35.46 12.45
CA GLU A 616 18.10 34.66 13.56
C GLU A 616 17.87 35.31 14.92
N ALA A 617 18.08 36.62 15.04
CA ALA A 617 17.86 37.35 16.29
C ALA A 617 16.40 37.25 16.77
N LEU A 618 15.43 37.37 15.84
CA LEU A 618 14.00 37.21 16.14
C LEU A 618 13.68 35.80 16.64
N VAL A 619 14.26 34.76 16.03
CA VAL A 619 14.03 33.36 16.42
C VAL A 619 14.71 33.00 17.74
N HIS A 620 15.87 33.59 18.05
CA HIS A 620 16.52 33.40 19.35
C HIS A 620 15.72 34.00 20.52
N GLY A 621 14.79 34.93 20.23
CA GLY A 621 13.84 35.48 21.20
C GLY A 621 12.63 34.58 21.49
N ILE A 622 12.42 33.51 20.72
CA ILE A 622 11.30 32.58 20.90
C ILE A 622 11.65 31.58 22.03
N ALA A 623 10.81 31.56 23.07
CA ALA A 623 11.02 30.70 24.24
C ALA A 623 10.63 29.23 24.04
N ASP A 624 9.75 28.95 23.06
CA ASP A 624 9.25 27.62 22.74
C ASP A 624 10.24 26.89 21.81
N PRO A 625 10.86 25.77 22.25
CA PRO A 625 11.84 25.04 21.45
C PRO A 625 11.29 24.45 20.14
N ASP A 626 10.01 24.06 20.11
CA ASP A 626 9.38 23.47 18.93
C ASP A 626 9.17 24.54 17.85
N LEU A 627 8.66 25.71 18.26
CA LEU A 627 8.52 26.87 17.37
C LEU A 627 9.87 27.42 16.92
N GLN A 628 10.87 27.42 17.82
CA GLN A 628 12.23 27.84 17.52
C GLN A 628 12.88 26.92 16.46
N ALA A 629 12.79 25.60 16.65
CA ALA A 629 13.31 24.62 15.70
C ALA A 629 12.61 24.75 14.33
N HIS A 630 11.28 24.91 14.33
CA HIS A 630 10.53 25.13 13.10
C HIS A 630 10.96 26.42 12.37
N ALA A 631 11.12 27.52 13.10
CA ALA A 631 11.53 28.80 12.52
C ALA A 631 12.96 28.76 11.97
N LEU A 632 13.91 28.16 12.69
CA LEU A 632 15.29 27.97 12.21
C LEU A 632 15.33 27.10 10.94
N ALA A 633 14.50 26.05 10.85
CA ALA A 633 14.40 25.23 9.64
C ALA A 633 13.91 26.04 8.43
N ARG A 634 12.98 26.98 8.64
CA ARG A 634 12.48 27.90 7.61
C ARG A 634 13.53 28.91 7.17
N ILE A 635 14.30 29.45 8.10
CA ILE A 635 15.42 30.35 7.79
C ILE A 635 16.44 29.58 6.94
N ALA A 636 16.82 28.36 7.36
CA ALA A 636 17.74 27.51 6.61
C ALA A 636 17.26 27.26 5.17
N GLU A 637 15.97 26.98 4.98
CA GLU A 637 15.33 26.83 3.67
C GLU A 637 15.40 28.11 2.83
N ALA A 638 15.17 29.28 3.43
CA ALA A 638 15.19 30.57 2.74
C ALA A 638 16.61 31.02 2.34
N VAL A 639 17.62 30.82 3.20
CA VAL A 639 19.00 31.26 2.96
C VAL A 639 19.81 30.29 2.10
N VAL A 640 19.30 29.08 1.84
CA VAL A 640 20.06 28.01 1.17
C VAL A 640 20.62 28.41 -0.21
N SER A 641 19.92 29.31 -0.91
CA SER A 641 20.33 29.78 -2.23
C SER A 641 21.37 30.91 -2.18
N SER A 642 21.42 31.67 -1.08
CA SER A 642 22.31 32.84 -0.92
C SER A 642 23.55 32.53 -0.07
N ASP A 643 23.41 31.74 1.00
CA ASP A 643 24.47 31.36 1.93
C ASP A 643 24.28 29.88 2.38
N PRO A 644 24.83 28.91 1.62
CA PRO A 644 24.68 27.49 1.91
C PRO A 644 25.43 27.06 3.19
N ASP A 645 26.53 27.73 3.55
CA ASP A 645 27.28 27.42 4.77
C ASP A 645 26.47 27.81 6.00
N ARG A 646 25.74 28.94 5.93
CA ARG A 646 24.80 29.35 6.97
C ARG A 646 23.59 28.41 7.05
N ALA A 647 23.03 28.02 5.92
CA ALA A 647 21.95 27.03 5.89
C ALA A 647 22.37 25.70 6.54
N ALA A 648 23.62 25.25 6.32
CA ALA A 648 24.16 24.05 6.96
C ALA A 648 24.29 24.19 8.48
N ARG A 649 24.80 25.33 8.98
CA ARG A 649 24.88 25.59 10.43
C ARG A 649 23.49 25.61 11.08
N LEU A 650 22.52 26.26 10.44
CA LEU A 650 21.14 26.31 10.92
C LEU A 650 20.50 24.91 10.90
N ALA A 651 20.75 24.10 9.87
CA ALA A 651 20.28 22.72 9.80
C ALA A 651 20.82 21.86 10.96
N ASP A 652 22.11 21.95 11.28
CA ASP A 652 22.72 21.20 12.40
C ASP A 652 22.17 21.67 13.77
N GLN A 653 21.89 22.97 13.92
CA GLN A 653 21.22 23.51 15.11
C GLN A 653 19.81 22.95 15.26
N VAL A 654 19.04 22.91 14.17
CA VAL A 654 17.68 22.36 14.21
C VAL A 654 17.72 20.86 14.50
N GLU A 655 18.67 20.10 13.97
CA GLU A 655 18.84 18.67 14.29
C GLU A 655 19.13 18.45 15.79
N THR A 656 19.94 19.33 16.39
CA THR A 656 20.20 19.31 17.83
C THR A 656 18.92 19.61 18.64
N LEU A 657 18.14 20.60 18.21
CA LEU A 657 16.86 20.94 18.84
C LEU A 657 15.79 19.87 18.59
N ALA A 658 15.85 19.16 17.46
CA ALA A 658 14.92 18.09 17.11
C ALA A 658 14.93 16.95 18.16
N HIS A 659 16.07 16.71 18.82
CA HIS A 659 16.16 15.77 19.94
C HIS A 659 15.42 16.21 21.22
N THR A 660 14.98 17.48 21.28
CA THR A 660 14.23 18.04 22.41
C THR A 660 12.73 18.16 22.13
N ILE A 661 12.32 17.99 20.86
CA ILE A 661 10.92 18.04 20.44
C ILE A 661 10.19 16.80 20.96
N THR A 662 9.11 17.03 21.70
CA THR A 662 8.32 15.95 22.31
C THR A 662 7.19 15.47 21.39
N ASP A 663 6.67 16.35 20.52
CA ASP A 663 5.62 16.01 19.56
C ASP A 663 6.18 15.34 18.29
N PRO A 664 5.84 14.06 18.02
CA PRO A 664 6.33 13.35 16.83
C PRO A 664 5.91 13.98 15.51
N PHE A 665 4.76 14.68 15.47
CA PHE A 665 4.27 15.31 14.26
C PHE A 665 5.04 16.60 13.93
N ALA A 666 5.22 17.48 14.91
CA ALA A 666 6.08 18.65 14.80
C ALA A 666 7.53 18.29 14.45
N LEU A 667 8.05 17.19 15.02
CA LEU A 667 9.37 16.65 14.69
C LEU A 667 9.46 16.23 13.22
N ALA A 668 8.49 15.46 12.73
CA ALA A 668 8.46 15.00 11.34
C ALA A 668 8.42 16.17 10.33
N ILE A 669 7.59 17.19 10.60
CA ILE A 669 7.51 18.40 9.76
C ILE A 669 8.84 19.15 9.77
N THR A 670 9.41 19.39 10.96
CA THR A 670 10.66 20.15 11.12
C THR A 670 11.82 19.44 10.42
N LEU A 671 11.94 18.13 10.61
CA LEU A 671 12.92 17.30 9.92
C LEU A 671 12.74 17.33 8.39
N ALA A 672 11.51 17.21 7.89
CA ALA A 672 11.24 17.29 6.45
C ALA A 672 11.69 18.63 5.84
N ARG A 673 11.52 19.76 6.56
CA ARG A 673 11.97 21.08 6.10
C ARG A 673 13.49 21.21 6.07
N ILE A 674 14.18 20.75 7.11
CA ILE A 674 15.65 20.74 7.13
C ILE A 674 16.17 19.87 5.99
N MET A 675 15.58 18.69 5.75
CA MET A 675 15.99 17.80 4.66
C MET A 675 15.88 18.48 3.30
N LYS A 676 14.86 19.33 3.06
CA LYS A 676 14.73 20.14 1.84
C LYS A 676 15.89 21.14 1.69
N ALA A 677 16.33 21.77 2.79
CA ALA A 677 17.51 22.65 2.80
C ALA A 677 18.81 21.85 2.60
N VAL A 678 18.99 20.75 3.34
CA VAL A 678 20.14 19.82 3.24
C VAL A 678 20.29 19.29 1.81
N ALA A 679 19.18 18.95 1.14
CA ALA A 679 19.19 18.45 -0.23
C ALA A 679 19.95 19.36 -1.20
N CYS A 680 19.96 20.68 -0.95
CA CYS A 680 20.61 21.67 -1.80
C CYS A 680 22.14 21.63 -1.74
N TYR A 681 22.75 21.11 -0.68
CA TYR A 681 24.20 20.97 -0.54
C TYR A 681 24.65 19.50 -0.42
N ASP A 682 23.93 18.67 0.31
CA ASP A 682 24.19 17.24 0.57
C ASP A 682 22.92 16.37 0.33
N PRO A 683 22.63 16.00 -0.93
CA PRO A 683 21.44 15.22 -1.27
C PRO A 683 21.44 13.81 -0.68
N ASP A 684 22.62 13.21 -0.46
CA ASP A 684 22.73 11.84 0.04
C ASP A 684 22.39 11.80 1.55
N ARG A 685 22.83 12.82 2.33
CA ARG A 685 22.39 13.02 3.72
C ARG A 685 20.88 13.27 3.79
N ALA A 686 20.33 14.09 2.88
CA ALA A 686 18.89 14.36 2.84
C ALA A 686 18.06 13.10 2.52
N GLU A 687 18.51 12.25 1.59
CA GLU A 687 17.83 10.98 1.26
C GLU A 687 17.86 10.01 2.44
N THR A 688 19.02 9.84 3.08
CA THR A 688 19.19 8.96 4.24
C THR A 688 18.25 9.37 5.38
N LEU A 689 18.14 10.68 5.63
CA LEU A 689 17.23 11.23 6.62
C LEU A 689 15.76 11.08 6.19
N ALA A 690 15.42 11.27 4.92
CA ALA A 690 14.06 11.10 4.41
C ALA A 690 13.52 9.68 4.66
N HIS A 691 14.38 8.65 4.63
CA HIS A 691 14.00 7.27 4.96
C HIS A 691 13.65 7.02 6.43
N THR A 692 13.97 7.97 7.33
CA THR A 692 13.64 7.89 8.76
C THR A 692 12.30 8.52 9.11
N LEU A 693 11.65 9.21 8.16
CA LEU A 693 10.35 9.84 8.38
C LEU A 693 9.24 8.77 8.47
N PRO A 694 8.41 8.78 9.54
CA PRO A 694 7.32 7.82 9.70
C PRO A 694 6.11 8.13 8.81
N ASP A 695 5.96 9.38 8.37
CA ASP A 695 4.85 9.85 7.53
C ASP A 695 5.21 9.70 6.02
N PRO A 696 4.47 8.88 5.26
CA PRO A 696 4.73 8.65 3.84
C PRO A 696 4.54 9.89 2.94
N GLU A 697 3.59 10.77 3.26
CA GLU A 697 3.35 11.98 2.45
C GLU A 697 4.48 12.98 2.66
N LEU A 698 4.92 13.20 3.92
CA LEU A 698 6.08 14.05 4.22
C LEU A 698 7.37 13.48 3.60
N GLN A 699 7.56 12.17 3.68
CA GLN A 699 8.68 11.50 3.02
C GLN A 699 8.69 11.75 1.51
N ALA A 700 7.55 11.60 0.84
CA ALA A 700 7.44 11.86 -0.59
C ALA A 700 7.69 13.32 -0.98
N GLU A 701 7.28 14.28 -0.16
CA GLU A 701 7.59 15.70 -0.41
C GLU A 701 9.11 15.97 -0.40
N VAL A 702 9.82 15.37 0.55
CA VAL A 702 11.28 15.50 0.65
C VAL A 702 11.95 14.84 -0.56
N LEU A 703 11.58 13.61 -0.90
CA LEU A 703 12.10 12.89 -2.06
C LEU A 703 11.86 13.66 -3.38
N THR A 704 10.68 14.26 -3.52
CA THR A 704 10.33 15.12 -4.66
C THR A 704 11.25 16.34 -4.75
N THR A 705 11.56 16.94 -3.60
CA THR A 705 12.47 18.10 -3.54
C THR A 705 13.90 17.70 -3.90
N ILE A 706 14.40 16.60 -3.32
CA ILE A 706 15.73 16.05 -3.64
C ILE A 706 15.82 15.74 -5.14
N ALA A 707 14.80 15.11 -5.72
CA ALA A 707 14.75 14.80 -7.16
C ALA A 707 14.93 16.04 -8.03
N GLY A 708 14.22 17.14 -7.70
CA GLY A 708 14.34 18.40 -8.42
C GLY A 708 15.74 19.01 -8.32
N VAL A 709 16.35 18.97 -7.14
CA VAL A 709 17.70 19.51 -6.90
C VAL A 709 18.78 18.69 -7.64
N VAL A 710 18.73 17.37 -7.51
CA VAL A 710 19.69 16.46 -8.17
C VAL A 710 19.63 16.61 -9.70
N SER A 711 18.42 16.80 -10.27
CA SER A 711 18.26 17.00 -11.71
C SER A 711 18.86 18.33 -12.20
N ARG A 712 18.69 19.41 -11.43
CA ARG A 712 19.27 20.72 -11.76
C ARG A 712 20.80 20.72 -11.73
N ARG A 713 21.41 20.00 -10.78
CA ARG A 713 22.88 19.84 -10.70
C ARG A 713 23.47 19.08 -11.89
N LYS A 714 22.71 18.14 -12.48
CA LYS A 714 23.14 17.38 -13.68
C LYS A 714 23.02 18.17 -14.99
N SER A 715 22.23 19.25 -15.02
CA SER A 715 22.11 20.11 -16.21
C SER A 715 23.27 21.11 -16.28
N PRO A 716 24.20 21.03 -17.26
CA PRO A 716 25.25 22.03 -17.39
C PRO A 716 24.64 23.39 -17.73
N ALA A 717 25.05 24.43 -17.01
CA ALA A 717 24.68 25.81 -17.35
C ALA A 717 24.98 26.10 -18.83
N PRO A 718 24.11 26.85 -19.55
CA PRO A 718 24.43 27.28 -20.90
C PRO A 718 25.65 28.21 -20.85
N ASN A 719 26.77 27.76 -21.39
CA ASN A 719 28.00 28.56 -21.48
C ASN A 719 27.69 29.92 -22.13
N PRO A 720 28.02 31.05 -21.48
CA PRO A 720 27.97 32.34 -22.14
C PRO A 720 29.04 32.36 -23.24
N VAL A 721 28.62 32.83 -24.41
CA VAL A 721 29.38 32.88 -25.65
C VAL A 721 30.71 33.64 -25.49
N GLY A 722 31.82 33.00 -25.89
CA GLY A 722 32.95 33.70 -26.54
C GLY A 722 34.28 33.77 -25.79
N SER A 723 35.21 32.84 -26.09
CA SER A 723 36.49 33.12 -26.79
C SER A 723 37.50 31.94 -26.67
N PRO A 724 38.36 31.69 -27.68
CA PRO A 724 39.15 30.47 -27.79
C PRO A 724 40.64 30.62 -27.40
N ARG A 725 41.23 29.58 -26.79
CA ARG A 725 42.66 29.10 -26.83
C ARG A 725 42.89 28.18 -25.62
N GLY A 726 43.12 26.86 -25.77
CA GLY A 726 44.42 26.19 -26.01
C GLY A 726 45.24 26.10 -24.69
N LEU A 727 45.73 24.99 -24.14
CA LEU A 727 46.08 23.63 -24.59
C LEU A 727 46.22 22.68 -23.35
N VAL A 728 45.82 21.42 -23.54
CA VAL A 728 46.53 20.15 -23.19
C VAL A 728 46.64 19.63 -21.74
N SER A 729 45.94 18.50 -21.57
CA SER A 729 46.24 17.24 -20.86
C SER A 729 46.48 17.18 -19.35
N ARG A 730 45.63 16.36 -18.70
CA ARG A 730 46.13 15.24 -17.90
C ARG A 730 45.23 14.00 -18.01
N ARG A 731 45.87 12.86 -18.30
CA ARG A 731 45.32 11.50 -18.45
C ARG A 731 44.64 10.99 -17.18
N ALA A 732 43.63 10.15 -17.40
CA ALA A 732 42.84 9.39 -16.44
C ALA A 732 43.64 8.35 -15.64
N SER A 733 43.15 8.07 -14.43
CA SER A 733 43.25 6.76 -13.74
C SER A 733 41.83 6.24 -13.49
N PRO A 734 41.55 4.94 -13.70
CA PRO A 734 40.24 4.34 -13.44
C PRO A 734 40.20 3.88 -11.98
N THR A 735 39.59 4.68 -11.12
CA THR A 735 39.06 4.24 -9.84
C THR A 735 37.58 4.51 -9.93
N ASP A 736 36.77 3.46 -9.81
CA ASP A 736 35.32 3.47 -10.00
C ASP A 736 34.69 4.75 -9.44
N PRO A 737 33.82 5.45 -10.20
CA PRO A 737 33.03 6.51 -9.61
C PRO A 737 32.16 5.89 -8.51
N PRO A 738 32.00 6.54 -7.35
CA PRO A 738 31.10 6.04 -6.33
C PRO A 738 29.72 5.87 -6.97
N GLU A 739 29.08 4.74 -6.70
CA GLU A 739 27.74 4.39 -7.18
C GLU A 739 26.86 5.64 -7.22
N LEU A 740 26.47 6.04 -8.45
CA LEU A 740 25.58 7.17 -8.68
C LEU A 740 24.35 6.97 -7.79
N SER A 741 24.19 7.82 -6.76
CA SER A 741 22.96 7.89 -5.99
C SER A 741 21.78 7.96 -6.95
N LYS A 742 20.77 7.13 -6.64
CA LYS A 742 19.68 6.72 -7.53
C LYS A 742 19.14 7.94 -8.29
N SER A 743 18.97 7.81 -9.61
CA SER A 743 18.60 8.92 -10.49
C SER A 743 17.40 9.71 -9.96
N SER A 744 17.30 11.00 -10.26
CA SER A 744 16.17 11.85 -9.85
C SER A 744 14.79 11.25 -10.21
N LYS A 745 14.73 10.39 -11.22
CA LYS A 745 13.56 9.56 -11.55
C LYS A 745 13.23 8.49 -10.49
N HIS A 746 14.21 7.79 -9.92
CA HIS A 746 14.00 6.83 -8.82
C HIS A 746 13.39 7.48 -7.59
N LEU A 747 13.83 8.69 -7.25
CA LEU A 747 13.27 9.45 -6.14
C LEU A 747 11.78 9.80 -6.38
N LEU A 748 11.41 10.18 -7.61
CA LEU A 748 10.00 10.41 -7.96
C LEU A 748 9.18 9.11 -8.02
N ALA A 749 9.73 8.03 -8.57
CA ALA A 749 9.06 6.73 -8.58
C ALA A 749 8.77 6.24 -7.16
N HIS A 750 9.72 6.44 -6.24
CA HIS A 750 9.52 6.13 -4.82
C HIS A 750 8.46 7.05 -4.18
N ALA A 751 8.53 8.36 -4.43
CA ALA A 751 7.55 9.31 -3.91
C ALA A 751 6.10 8.95 -4.36
N TRP A 752 5.90 8.53 -5.61
CA TRP A 752 4.60 8.08 -6.11
C TRP A 752 4.12 6.74 -5.53
N SER A 753 5.04 5.84 -5.14
CA SER A 753 4.66 4.56 -4.52
C SER A 753 4.05 4.72 -3.12
N ILE A 754 4.39 5.80 -2.40
CA ILE A 754 4.05 5.97 -0.98
C ILE A 754 3.09 7.12 -0.69
N SER A 755 2.84 8.00 -1.65
CA SER A 755 2.05 9.22 -1.44
C SER A 755 1.06 9.49 -2.57
N ARG A 756 0.12 10.40 -2.32
CA ARG A 756 -0.85 10.85 -3.32
C ARG A 756 -0.16 11.26 -4.62
N TRP A 757 -0.82 10.98 -5.74
CA TRP A 757 -0.26 11.17 -7.09
C TRP A 757 0.20 12.61 -7.39
N GLU A 758 -0.31 13.57 -6.63
CA GLU A 758 -0.14 15.01 -6.79
C GLU A 758 1.15 15.54 -6.19
N ILE A 759 1.64 14.88 -5.13
CA ILE A 759 2.79 15.34 -4.35
C ILE A 759 4.06 15.43 -5.23
N PRO A 760 4.37 14.44 -6.09
CA PRO A 760 5.61 14.46 -6.88
C PRO A 760 5.57 15.31 -8.17
N ILE A 761 4.38 15.76 -8.62
CA ILE A 761 4.20 16.54 -9.86
C ILE A 761 5.13 17.77 -9.97
N PRO A 762 5.37 18.58 -8.92
CA PRO A 762 6.14 19.82 -9.04
C PRO A 762 7.61 19.64 -9.47
N ALA A 763 8.19 18.44 -9.30
CA ALA A 763 9.55 18.15 -9.73
C ALA A 763 9.64 17.73 -11.20
N LEU A 764 8.55 17.26 -11.82
CA LEU A 764 8.50 16.81 -13.21
C LEU A 764 9.04 17.82 -14.23
N PRO A 765 8.76 19.14 -14.17
CA PRO A 765 9.30 20.10 -15.13
C PRO A 765 10.84 20.09 -15.22
N THR A 766 11.50 19.69 -14.13
CA THR A 766 12.97 19.62 -14.05
C THR A 766 13.54 18.22 -14.25
N VAL A 767 12.74 17.17 -14.01
CA VAL A 767 13.19 15.77 -14.06
C VAL A 767 12.78 15.11 -15.37
N ASP A 768 11.53 15.30 -15.81
CA ASP A 768 10.96 14.70 -17.01
C ASP A 768 9.78 15.53 -17.55
N LEU A 769 10.10 16.48 -18.43
CA LEU A 769 9.10 17.36 -19.06
C LEU A 769 8.14 16.59 -19.98
N PHE A 770 8.60 15.48 -20.57
CA PHE A 770 7.78 14.65 -21.45
C PHE A 770 6.69 13.92 -20.67
N ALA A 771 7.03 13.36 -19.51
CA ALA A 771 6.06 12.74 -18.61
C ALA A 771 4.97 13.73 -18.19
N LEU A 772 5.35 14.98 -17.86
CA LEU A 772 4.39 16.04 -17.52
C LEU A 772 3.38 16.33 -18.65
N HIS A 773 3.86 16.48 -19.88
CA HIS A 773 2.98 16.75 -21.03
C HIS A 773 2.02 15.58 -21.30
N THR A 774 2.50 14.34 -21.13
CA THR A 774 1.67 13.14 -21.30
C THR A 774 0.58 13.08 -20.24
N LEU A 775 0.93 13.24 -18.96
CA LEU A 775 -0.03 13.24 -17.86
C LEU A 775 -1.07 14.36 -17.97
N ALA A 776 -0.65 15.56 -18.39
CA ALA A 776 -1.56 16.66 -18.64
C ALA A 776 -2.56 16.34 -19.76
N SER A 777 -2.11 15.68 -20.83
CA SER A 777 -2.98 15.27 -21.94
C SER A 777 -3.98 14.19 -21.51
N ASP A 778 -3.54 13.21 -20.72
CA ASP A 778 -4.41 12.16 -20.17
C ASP A 778 -5.55 12.75 -19.33
N LEU A 779 -5.24 13.71 -18.44
CA LEU A 779 -6.22 14.37 -17.58
C LEU A 779 -7.28 15.14 -18.40
N ILE A 780 -6.87 15.77 -19.49
CA ILE A 780 -7.78 16.49 -20.38
C ILE A 780 -8.72 15.51 -21.09
N ASN A 781 -8.18 14.40 -21.58
CA ASN A 781 -8.96 13.39 -22.31
C ASN A 781 -9.95 12.64 -21.41
N ASP A 782 -9.56 12.30 -20.17
CA ASP A 782 -10.45 11.65 -19.20
C ASP A 782 -11.64 12.53 -18.80
N GLN A 783 -11.45 13.85 -18.75
CA GLN A 783 -12.52 14.81 -18.43
C GLN A 783 -13.45 15.08 -19.62
N GLY A 784 -12.97 14.89 -20.85
CA GLY A 784 -13.78 14.99 -22.07
C GLY A 784 -14.88 13.93 -22.18
N HIS A 785 -14.72 12.78 -21.50
CA HIS A 785 -15.72 11.71 -21.46
C HIS A 785 -16.80 11.89 -20.37
N LEU A 786 -16.69 12.93 -19.52
CA LEU A 786 -17.67 13.30 -18.49
C LEU A 786 -18.61 14.44 -18.92
N MET A 787 -18.54 14.89 -20.17
CA MET A 787 -19.50 15.83 -20.76
C MET A 787 -20.73 15.06 -21.31
N PRO A 788 -21.97 15.39 -20.90
CA PRO A 788 -23.15 15.11 -21.71
C PRO A 788 -23.21 15.98 -22.97
#